data_AF-A0A9W9XQ50-F1
#
_entry.id   AF-A0A9W9XQ50-F1
#
_cell.length_a   1.000
_cell.length_b   1.000
_cell.length_c   1.000
_cell.angle_alpha   90.00
_cell.angle_beta   90.00
_cell.angle_gamma   90.00
#
_symmetry.space_group_name_H-M   'P 1'
#
loop_
_entity.id
_entity.type
_entity.pdbx_description
1 polymer ?
#
loop_
_entity_poly.entity_id
_entity_poly.type
_entity_poly.pdbx_seq_one_letter_code
_entity_poly.pdbx_strand_id
1 'polypeptide(L)'
;MRGGPKKVHLGAAGTWKMVLSNLLLTLKIVLLVLRCLPHSPRTKISVPSAEIAVTSTLALLLLSYYEHTHSLRPSSLICIYLLGSVIFEIAQVRTLWLLHPANYPITATATSALTTRSLLLLLETTEKRKYLIPQDDHISPESSTGIFSHSTYWWLNRFFIGGFRGNLTLNDLYPLDEELYSKSVGSRHHQQWTNNEEKCIRRLALFYNVIYDLKSTVAAAVIPRLCLIGFKFAQPFLINDLIGYVSKNGSNELSGVKYGFLGATVLVYVGIAISTALYKRQAVRMITMTRGSLVTMIYVKTLRQASDPRQEASSTTLMSTDIDRIATGLLNSHELWASPIEIVIALVLLGRYIGYPSVTALGVALVSVLGCSYLGPRAGQMQKAWVHAVQERVNFTSVILKEMRQIKMFGVESDMAFKTHSLRQLELHRSKPFRSMVVAVNVLGAVSTVIAPALTIAVYAATQLSLGLETPNTDVAFTSLSLVSLLTEPVVLLSASLVKFTSAIGCFDRIQEFICKESRVNEDISIDEYLVPESTSGMGLQLASTQSKAVVCMTDCCFGLGAVTGPIGSGKSSLLKAILGEMRRTEGTVSLGLVKTAYCQQSPWIFNGTLRANIIGESPLDEKWLKEVVYVCNLDVDSTILSLGLDTVAGSSGAQFSGGQRQRVALARALYARPSLLVLDDIFGALDAVTSRSIFERLLGRASLARSLGIATILVTTIVKYLKEADNLIVLSKGGHMEGQGSFEELVKKNQYIQSLSCSRGPENREAEEQSKQSDSQLRQTQEAKKKTGETREKETVLNISRGDGDVSLYTYYINSFDWWVFGLTLLFAAVYVFCIVFPQVILSWWCGSVPPKNYLYLGSYVGVSSIAIIAIGAYIGYVPSTATFSI
;
A
#
# COMPACT_ATOMS: atom_id res chain seq x y z
N MET A 1 33.97 -2.35 14.21
CA MET A 1 33.23 -3.27 15.11
C MET A 1 32.60 -2.42 16.22
N ARG A 2 31.27 -2.23 16.25
CA ARG A 2 30.57 -1.48 17.32
C ARG A 2 29.98 -2.49 18.31
N GLY A 3 30.38 -2.38 19.58
CA GLY A 3 29.95 -3.27 20.68
C GLY A 3 28.50 -3.06 21.08
N GLY A 4 27.57 -3.63 20.31
CA GLY A 4 26.17 -3.71 20.71
C GLY A 4 25.96 -4.77 21.81
N PRO A 5 24.82 -4.74 22.54
CA PRO A 5 24.48 -5.77 23.50
C PRO A 5 24.41 -7.17 22.85
N LYS A 6 24.69 -8.22 23.63
CA LYS A 6 24.51 -9.61 23.17
C LYS A 6 23.02 -9.86 22.93
N LYS A 7 22.66 -10.43 21.79
CA LYS A 7 21.27 -10.67 21.37
C LYS A 7 20.87 -12.16 21.36
N VAL A 8 21.86 -13.06 21.39
CA VAL A 8 21.66 -14.51 21.20
C VAL A 8 22.48 -15.29 22.23
N HIS A 9 21.90 -16.32 22.84
CA HIS A 9 22.64 -17.28 23.66
C HIS A 9 23.47 -18.21 22.78
N LEU A 10 24.68 -18.59 23.23
CA LEU A 10 25.61 -19.41 22.44
C LEU A 10 25.02 -20.78 22.05
N GLY A 11 24.15 -21.37 22.90
CA GLY A 11 23.35 -22.56 22.59
C GLY A 11 24.14 -23.78 22.07
N ALA A 12 23.41 -24.80 21.60
CA ALA A 12 24.03 -25.97 20.95
C ALA A 12 24.54 -25.63 19.54
N ALA A 13 23.84 -24.76 18.80
CA ALA A 13 24.24 -24.40 17.45
C ALA A 13 25.51 -23.55 17.41
N GLY A 14 25.69 -22.58 18.32
CA GLY A 14 26.90 -21.76 18.38
C GLY A 14 28.11 -22.54 18.86
N THR A 15 27.94 -23.48 19.79
CA THR A 15 29.04 -24.38 20.22
C THR A 15 29.51 -25.28 19.08
N TRP A 16 28.61 -25.93 18.33
CA TRP A 16 28.97 -26.71 17.14
C TRP A 16 29.66 -25.88 16.05
N LYS A 17 29.25 -24.62 15.85
CA LYS A 17 29.94 -23.69 14.92
C LYS A 17 31.39 -23.44 15.34
N MET A 18 31.64 -23.23 16.64
CA MET A 18 33.00 -23.06 17.15
C MET A 18 33.83 -24.33 16.99
N VAL A 19 33.26 -25.51 17.30
CA VAL A 19 33.95 -26.80 17.16
C VAL A 19 34.37 -27.03 15.71
N LEU A 20 33.44 -26.86 14.75
CA LEU A 20 33.73 -27.08 13.34
C LEU A 20 34.68 -26.03 12.75
N SER A 21 34.61 -24.77 13.22
CA SER A 21 35.56 -23.72 12.79
C SER A 21 36.97 -24.02 13.28
N ASN A 22 37.13 -24.48 14.53
CA ASN A 22 38.42 -24.93 15.07
C ASN A 22 38.94 -26.16 14.32
N LEU A 23 38.08 -27.15 14.07
CA LEU A 23 38.45 -28.33 13.30
C LEU A 23 38.92 -27.96 11.89
N LEU A 24 38.22 -27.04 11.21
CA LEU A 24 38.62 -26.56 9.88
C LEU A 24 39.99 -25.86 9.92
N LEU A 25 40.25 -25.04 10.95
CA LEU A 25 41.55 -24.38 11.13
C LEU A 25 42.67 -25.42 11.30
N THR A 26 42.46 -26.44 12.15
CA THR A 26 43.46 -27.51 12.34
C THR A 26 43.73 -28.27 11.04
N LEU A 27 42.69 -28.62 10.27
CA LEU A 27 42.84 -29.30 8.99
C LEU A 27 43.59 -28.44 7.96
N LYS A 28 43.39 -27.11 7.94
CA LYS A 28 44.14 -26.21 7.05
C LYS A 28 45.59 -26.03 7.46
N ILE A 29 45.90 -26.02 8.75
CA ILE A 29 47.28 -26.02 9.24
C ILE A 29 47.98 -27.33 8.86
N VAL A 30 47.33 -28.47 9.06
CA VAL A 30 47.87 -29.77 8.62
C VAL A 30 48.11 -29.80 7.11
N LEU A 31 47.19 -29.25 6.31
CA LEU A 31 47.34 -29.18 4.86
C LEU A 31 48.48 -28.23 4.42
N LEU A 32 48.75 -27.15 5.18
CA LEU A 32 49.93 -26.30 4.99
C LEU A 32 51.22 -27.07 5.27
N VAL A 33 51.29 -27.79 6.41
CA VAL A 33 52.46 -28.61 6.77
C VAL A 33 52.73 -29.69 5.73
N LEU A 34 51.68 -30.41 5.29
CA LEU A 34 51.81 -31.45 4.26
C LEU A 34 52.29 -30.89 2.92
N ARG A 35 51.89 -29.67 2.55
CA ARG A 35 52.41 -28.98 1.35
C ARG A 35 53.86 -28.55 1.52
N CYS A 36 54.33 -28.30 2.75
CA CYS A 36 55.71 -27.97 3.08
C CYS A 36 56.67 -29.18 3.20
N LEU A 37 56.20 -30.42 2.98
CA LEU A 37 57.04 -31.62 2.89
C LEU A 37 57.66 -31.83 1.49
N PRO A 38 58.91 -32.33 1.38
CA PRO A 38 59.68 -32.38 0.13
C PRO A 38 59.10 -33.31 -0.95
N HIS A 39 58.25 -34.27 -0.59
CA HIS A 39 57.65 -35.25 -1.51
C HIS A 39 56.30 -34.81 -2.12
N SER A 40 55.81 -33.60 -1.81
CA SER A 40 54.54 -33.09 -2.34
C SER A 40 54.75 -32.34 -3.67
N PRO A 41 53.88 -32.52 -4.67
CA PRO A 41 53.88 -31.68 -5.87
C PRO A 41 53.61 -30.23 -5.48
N ARG A 42 54.55 -29.33 -5.77
CA ARG A 42 54.45 -27.88 -5.46
C ARG A 42 54.47 -27.06 -6.74
N THR A 43 53.61 -26.05 -6.76
CA THR A 43 53.74 -24.90 -7.66
C THR A 43 54.23 -23.70 -6.86
N LYS A 44 54.82 -22.70 -7.52
CA LYS A 44 55.29 -21.45 -6.88
C LYS A 44 54.19 -20.73 -6.06
N ILE A 45 52.91 -21.02 -6.33
CA ILE A 45 51.73 -20.38 -5.72
C ILE A 45 51.10 -21.26 -4.61
N SER A 46 51.43 -22.54 -4.55
CA SER A 46 50.75 -23.52 -3.67
C SER A 46 50.93 -23.30 -2.17
N VAL A 47 52.11 -22.82 -1.75
CA VAL A 47 52.44 -22.53 -0.33
C VAL A 47 51.83 -21.18 0.11
N PRO A 48 52.03 -20.06 -0.62
CA PRO A 48 51.35 -18.79 -0.30
C PRO A 48 49.82 -18.92 -0.25
N SER A 49 49.23 -19.71 -1.16
CA SER A 49 47.78 -19.99 -1.14
C SER A 49 47.31 -20.69 0.14
N ALA A 50 48.11 -21.61 0.68
CA ALA A 50 47.77 -22.33 1.91
C ALA A 50 47.93 -21.43 3.14
N GLU A 51 48.91 -20.54 3.17
CA GLU A 51 49.05 -19.50 4.21
C GLU A 51 47.84 -18.56 4.25
N ILE A 52 47.38 -18.09 3.09
CA ILE A 52 46.16 -17.28 2.98
C ILE A 52 44.91 -18.06 3.43
N ALA A 53 44.86 -19.37 3.17
CA ALA A 53 43.76 -20.22 3.62
C ALA A 53 43.72 -20.39 5.16
N VAL A 54 44.88 -20.45 5.81
CA VAL A 54 44.97 -20.50 7.28
C VAL A 54 44.58 -19.16 7.90
N THR A 55 45.09 -18.05 7.37
CA THR A 55 44.74 -16.71 7.89
C THR A 55 43.26 -16.39 7.71
N SER A 56 42.66 -16.76 6.57
CA SER A 56 41.22 -16.58 6.34
C SER A 56 40.34 -17.46 7.23
N THR A 57 40.74 -18.69 7.54
CA THR A 57 39.99 -19.55 8.48
C THR A 57 40.09 -19.08 9.93
N LEU A 58 41.22 -18.50 10.33
CA LEU A 58 41.36 -17.83 11.63
C LEU A 58 40.42 -16.62 11.74
N ALA A 59 40.37 -15.77 10.70
CA ALA A 59 39.45 -14.64 10.65
C ALA A 59 37.98 -15.09 10.68
N LEU A 60 37.65 -16.19 9.98
CA LEU A 60 36.31 -16.78 9.99
C LEU A 60 35.88 -17.23 11.38
N LEU A 61 36.77 -17.85 12.16
CA LEU A 61 36.48 -18.28 13.52
C LEU A 61 36.10 -17.10 14.43
N LEU A 62 36.89 -16.02 14.39
CA LEU A 62 36.64 -14.82 15.18
C LEU A 62 35.34 -14.13 14.75
N LEU A 63 35.11 -14.01 13.45
CA LEU A 63 33.93 -13.33 12.91
C LEU A 63 32.66 -14.15 13.15
N SER A 64 32.70 -15.47 12.99
CA SER A 64 31.58 -16.38 13.26
C SER A 64 31.15 -16.27 14.73
N TYR A 65 32.10 -16.21 15.68
CA TYR A 65 31.77 -16.05 17.10
C TYR A 65 31.08 -14.73 17.41
N TYR A 66 31.65 -13.63 16.89
CA TYR A 66 31.11 -12.30 17.11
C TYR A 66 29.72 -12.13 16.48
N GLU A 67 29.57 -12.53 15.22
CA GLU A 67 28.29 -12.43 14.52
C GLU A 67 27.24 -13.40 15.07
N HIS A 68 27.65 -14.55 15.62
CA HIS A 68 26.71 -15.45 16.28
C HIS A 68 26.01 -14.78 17.46
N THR A 69 26.78 -14.10 18.31
CA THR A 69 26.34 -13.54 19.61
C THR A 69 25.67 -12.15 19.49
N HIS A 70 26.08 -11.33 18.52
CA HIS A 70 25.63 -9.93 18.41
C HIS A 70 24.63 -9.65 17.28
N SER A 71 24.49 -10.54 16.28
CA SER A 71 23.56 -10.36 15.15
C SER A 71 22.35 -11.28 15.24
N LEU A 72 21.15 -10.71 15.05
CA LEU A 72 19.88 -11.45 14.95
C LEU A 72 19.86 -12.37 13.71
N ARG A 73 20.42 -11.86 12.61
CA ARG A 73 20.54 -12.58 11.34
C ARG A 73 21.84 -13.40 11.28
N PRO A 74 21.83 -14.57 10.61
CA PRO A 74 23.05 -15.20 10.13
C PRO A 74 23.84 -14.26 9.22
N SER A 75 25.17 -14.35 9.28
CA SER A 75 26.03 -13.47 8.50
C SER A 75 25.95 -13.75 7.01
N SER A 76 25.52 -12.75 6.24
CA SER A 76 25.53 -12.83 4.79
C SER A 76 26.95 -12.94 4.23
N LEU A 77 27.91 -12.24 4.85
CA LEU A 77 29.30 -12.22 4.39
C LEU A 77 29.94 -13.59 4.56
N ILE A 78 29.81 -14.20 5.76
CA ILE A 78 30.35 -15.55 6.00
C ILE A 78 29.66 -16.58 5.10
N CYS A 79 28.34 -16.51 4.95
CA CYS A 79 27.60 -17.43 4.07
C CYS A 79 28.05 -17.35 2.61
N ILE A 80 28.23 -16.15 2.06
CA ILE A 80 28.73 -15.96 0.68
C ILE A 80 30.16 -16.46 0.54
N TYR A 81 31.04 -16.13 1.51
CA TYR A 81 32.43 -16.60 1.51
C TYR A 81 32.53 -18.12 1.56
N LEU A 82 31.76 -18.76 2.45
CA LEU A 82 31.74 -20.22 2.59
C LEU A 82 31.18 -20.89 1.33
N LEU A 83 30.09 -20.37 0.75
CA LEU A 83 29.53 -20.89 -0.50
C LEU A 83 30.55 -20.83 -1.65
N GLY A 84 31.15 -19.66 -1.87
CA GLY A 84 32.16 -19.48 -2.91
C GLY A 84 33.37 -20.39 -2.69
N SER A 85 33.86 -20.47 -1.45
CA SER A 85 34.99 -21.33 -1.09
C SER A 85 34.70 -22.82 -1.29
N VAL A 86 33.49 -23.29 -0.96
CA VAL A 86 33.08 -24.69 -1.19
C VAL A 86 33.10 -25.01 -2.69
N ILE A 87 32.57 -24.13 -3.56
CA ILE A 87 32.57 -24.34 -5.01
C ILE A 87 34.00 -24.49 -5.56
N PHE A 88 34.92 -23.60 -5.17
CA PHE A 88 36.31 -23.68 -5.61
C PHE A 88 37.07 -24.87 -5.01
N GLU A 89 36.79 -25.24 -3.76
CA GLU A 89 37.44 -26.39 -3.13
C GLU A 89 36.95 -27.73 -3.67
N ILE A 90 35.68 -27.85 -4.09
CA ILE A 90 35.20 -29.03 -4.82
C ILE A 90 36.04 -29.23 -6.08
N ALA A 91 36.31 -28.16 -6.84
CA ALA A 91 37.16 -28.23 -8.02
C ALA A 91 38.59 -28.64 -7.66
N GLN A 92 39.20 -28.03 -6.63
CA GLN A 92 40.55 -28.38 -6.17
C GLN A 92 40.64 -29.85 -5.72
N VAL A 93 39.68 -30.34 -4.93
CA VAL A 93 39.64 -31.72 -4.44
C VAL A 93 39.48 -32.69 -5.60
N ARG A 94 38.61 -32.40 -6.57
CA ARG A 94 38.47 -33.21 -7.79
C ARG A 94 39.79 -33.30 -8.54
N THR A 95 40.46 -32.17 -8.76
CA THR A 95 41.74 -32.15 -9.49
C THR A 95 42.82 -32.91 -8.73
N LEU A 96 42.86 -32.82 -7.39
CA LEU A 96 43.78 -33.59 -6.57
C LEU A 96 43.54 -35.10 -6.65
N TRP A 97 42.29 -35.55 -6.72
CA TRP A 97 41.93 -36.96 -6.95
C TRP A 97 42.31 -37.45 -8.35
N LEU A 98 42.22 -36.58 -9.36
CA LEU A 98 42.60 -36.93 -10.73
C LEU A 98 44.12 -36.92 -10.96
N LEU A 99 44.86 -36.06 -10.26
CA LEU A 99 46.29 -35.87 -10.49
C LEU A 99 47.13 -37.08 -10.07
N HIS A 100 46.92 -37.71 -8.91
CA HIS A 100 47.55 -38.99 -8.54
C HIS A 100 46.93 -39.64 -7.27
N PRO A 101 46.75 -40.98 -7.24
CA PRO A 101 46.37 -41.73 -6.02
C PRO A 101 47.51 -41.93 -5.00
N ALA A 102 48.77 -41.57 -5.32
CA ALA A 102 49.93 -41.81 -4.45
C ALA A 102 50.06 -40.88 -3.22
N ASN A 103 49.47 -39.67 -3.27
CA ASN A 103 49.47 -38.72 -2.15
C ASN A 103 48.13 -38.74 -1.39
N TYR A 104 47.71 -39.94 -1.02
CA TYR A 104 46.51 -40.20 -0.21
C TYR A 104 46.35 -39.26 1.02
N PRO A 105 47.40 -38.91 1.80
CA PRO A 105 47.20 -38.04 2.97
C PRO A 105 46.79 -36.60 2.60
N ILE A 106 47.25 -36.06 1.47
CA ILE A 106 46.90 -34.69 1.04
C ILE A 106 45.45 -34.67 0.50
N THR A 107 45.06 -35.69 -0.25
CA THR A 107 43.70 -35.79 -0.81
C THR A 107 42.67 -36.10 0.28
N ALA A 108 43.00 -36.96 1.25
CA ALA A 108 42.16 -37.28 2.41
C ALA A 108 41.98 -36.07 3.35
N THR A 109 43.05 -35.30 3.62
CA THR A 109 42.93 -34.08 4.44
C THR A 109 42.16 -32.97 3.72
N ALA A 110 42.34 -32.82 2.40
CA ALA A 110 41.58 -31.84 1.60
C ALA A 110 40.08 -32.17 1.51
N THR A 111 39.71 -33.45 1.34
CA THR A 111 38.31 -33.91 1.38
C THR A 111 37.69 -33.73 2.77
N SER A 112 38.44 -34.00 3.83
CA SER A 112 38.02 -33.74 5.22
C SER A 112 37.81 -32.24 5.49
N ALA A 113 38.68 -31.38 4.95
CA ALA A 113 38.51 -29.93 5.04
C ALA A 113 37.27 -29.44 4.26
N LEU A 114 36.98 -30.04 3.10
CA LEU A 114 35.80 -29.70 2.30
C LEU A 114 34.48 -30.12 2.98
N THR A 115 34.46 -31.31 3.60
CA THR A 115 33.27 -31.81 4.32
C THR A 115 32.99 -30.98 5.57
N THR A 116 34.01 -30.70 6.37
CA THR A 116 33.88 -29.81 7.55
C THR A 116 33.45 -28.40 7.16
N ARG A 117 33.98 -27.84 6.07
CA ARG A 117 33.53 -26.54 5.55
C ARG A 117 32.07 -26.58 5.05
N SER A 118 31.66 -27.64 4.37
CA SER A 118 30.27 -27.82 3.91
C SER A 118 29.30 -27.94 5.09
N LEU A 119 29.66 -28.68 6.15
CA LEU A 119 28.89 -28.77 7.39
C LEU A 119 28.81 -27.42 8.11
N LEU A 120 29.91 -26.66 8.13
CA LEU A 120 29.94 -25.31 8.69
C LEU A 120 29.02 -24.37 7.91
N LEU A 121 28.99 -24.45 6.57
CA LEU A 121 28.04 -23.70 5.75
C LEU A 121 26.59 -24.04 6.14
N LEU A 122 26.24 -25.32 6.25
CA LEU A 122 24.90 -25.75 6.65
C LEU A 122 24.50 -25.23 8.04
N LEU A 123 25.40 -25.25 9.02
CA LEU A 123 25.12 -24.67 10.33
C LEU A 123 25.03 -23.15 10.28
N GLU A 124 25.83 -22.49 9.45
CA GLU A 124 25.78 -21.04 9.31
C GLU A 124 24.48 -20.56 8.64
N THR A 125 23.85 -21.39 7.80
CA THR A 125 22.54 -21.08 7.21
C THR A 125 21.36 -21.28 8.17
N THR A 126 21.53 -22.06 9.25
CA THR A 126 20.43 -22.32 10.20
C THR A 126 19.98 -21.05 10.94
N GLU A 127 18.65 -20.90 11.06
CA GLU A 127 18.03 -19.75 11.72
C GLU A 127 18.25 -19.80 13.25
N LYS A 128 18.55 -18.65 13.85
CA LYS A 128 18.86 -18.52 15.28
C LYS A 128 17.64 -18.37 16.18
N ARG A 129 16.42 -18.52 15.64
CA ARG A 129 15.15 -18.15 16.30
C ARG A 129 14.94 -18.81 17.66
N LYS A 130 15.41 -20.04 17.84
CA LYS A 130 15.32 -20.80 19.11
C LYS A 130 16.25 -20.30 20.21
N TYR A 131 17.26 -19.51 19.88
CA TYR A 131 18.33 -19.07 20.79
C TYR A 131 18.32 -17.55 21.05
N LEU A 132 17.31 -16.84 20.54
CA LEU A 132 17.13 -15.41 20.78
C LEU A 132 16.84 -15.16 22.26
N ILE A 133 17.48 -14.14 22.83
CA ILE A 133 17.16 -13.67 24.17
C ILE A 133 15.77 -13.00 24.08
N PRO A 134 14.77 -13.44 24.86
CA PRO A 134 13.43 -12.86 24.81
C PRO A 134 13.51 -11.44 25.37
N GLN A 135 13.62 -10.45 24.48
CA GLN A 135 13.49 -9.04 24.84
C GLN A 135 12.22 -8.41 24.24
N ASP A 136 11.70 -8.94 23.12
CA ASP A 136 10.44 -8.49 22.51
C ASP A 136 9.74 -9.64 21.78
N ASP A 137 8.47 -9.91 22.08
CA ASP A 137 7.62 -10.93 21.41
C ASP A 137 7.26 -10.57 19.95
N HIS A 138 7.71 -9.41 19.44
CA HIS A 138 7.31 -8.84 18.16
C HIS A 138 8.39 -8.88 17.06
N ILE A 139 9.33 -9.83 17.11
CA ILE A 139 10.39 -9.92 16.09
C ILE A 139 9.88 -10.62 14.81
N SER A 140 9.91 -9.88 13.69
CA SER A 140 9.56 -10.41 12.37
C SER A 140 10.47 -11.58 11.98
N PRO A 141 9.94 -12.71 11.47
CA PRO A 141 10.76 -13.82 11.00
C PRO A 141 11.77 -13.37 9.93
N GLU A 142 11.38 -12.41 9.06
CA GLU A 142 12.26 -11.87 8.03
C GLU A 142 13.58 -11.35 8.62
N SER A 143 13.53 -10.60 9.74
CA SER A 143 14.70 -10.01 10.39
C SER A 143 15.72 -11.03 10.94
N SER A 144 15.25 -12.25 11.23
CA SER A 144 16.05 -13.35 11.79
C SER A 144 16.58 -14.33 10.74
N THR A 145 16.15 -14.20 9.48
CA THR A 145 16.47 -15.14 8.41
C THR A 145 17.81 -14.86 7.73
N GLY A 146 18.48 -15.92 7.27
CA GLY A 146 19.75 -15.82 6.55
C GLY A 146 19.58 -15.48 5.06
N ILE A 147 20.69 -15.19 4.38
CA ILE A 147 20.68 -14.80 2.96
C ILE A 147 20.03 -15.84 2.04
N PHE A 148 20.25 -17.14 2.28
CA PHE A 148 19.65 -18.20 1.46
C PHE A 148 18.14 -18.31 1.65
N SER A 149 17.65 -18.23 2.89
CA SER A 149 16.22 -18.22 3.21
C SER A 149 15.53 -16.98 2.63
N HIS A 150 16.22 -15.84 2.57
CA HIS A 150 15.75 -14.66 1.87
C HIS A 150 15.70 -14.82 0.34
N SER A 151 16.69 -15.49 -0.26
CA SER A 151 16.73 -15.73 -1.71
C SER A 151 15.65 -16.70 -2.17
N THR A 152 15.30 -17.69 -1.36
CA THR A 152 14.27 -18.71 -1.69
C THR A 152 12.92 -18.45 -1.05
N TYR A 153 12.80 -17.43 -0.20
CA TYR A 153 11.62 -17.14 0.61
C TYR A 153 11.16 -18.29 1.51
N TRP A 154 12.09 -19.13 1.96
CA TRP A 154 11.78 -20.37 2.68
C TRP A 154 10.96 -20.14 3.97
N TRP A 155 11.22 -19.03 4.67
CA TRP A 155 10.53 -18.67 5.91
C TRP A 155 9.00 -18.47 5.75
N LEU A 156 8.50 -18.20 4.54
CA LEU A 156 7.07 -18.08 4.26
C LEU A 156 6.35 -19.44 4.22
N ASN A 157 7.06 -20.55 4.01
CA ASN A 157 6.43 -21.87 3.87
C ASN A 157 5.61 -22.25 5.11
N ARG A 158 6.04 -21.86 6.31
CA ARG A 158 5.27 -22.10 7.54
C ARG A 158 3.92 -21.38 7.51
N PHE A 159 3.89 -20.15 6.99
CA PHE A 159 2.67 -19.37 6.84
C PHE A 159 1.74 -19.96 5.77
N PHE A 160 2.29 -20.36 4.61
CA PHE A 160 1.51 -21.01 3.55
C PHE A 160 0.90 -22.35 3.97
N ILE A 161 1.65 -23.19 4.70
CA ILE A 161 1.13 -24.44 5.25
C ILE A 161 0.03 -24.17 6.29
N GLY A 162 0.17 -23.11 7.10
CA GLY A 162 -0.87 -22.67 8.02
C GLY A 162 -2.15 -22.28 7.30
N GLY A 163 -2.06 -21.45 6.25
CA GLY A 163 -3.21 -21.03 5.45
C GLY A 163 -3.81 -22.12 4.56
N PHE A 164 -3.06 -23.18 4.25
CA PHE A 164 -3.57 -24.38 3.61
C PHE A 164 -4.37 -25.26 4.58
N ARG A 165 -3.98 -25.29 5.87
CA ARG A 165 -4.64 -26.09 6.91
C ARG A 165 -5.79 -25.38 7.63
N GLY A 166 -5.86 -24.06 7.57
CA GLY A 166 -6.88 -23.26 8.27
C GLY A 166 -7.05 -21.86 7.68
N ASN A 167 -8.04 -21.14 8.19
CA ASN A 167 -8.29 -19.75 7.80
C ASN A 167 -7.33 -18.83 8.55
N LEU A 168 -6.53 -18.07 7.80
CA LEU A 168 -5.62 -17.08 8.36
C LEU A 168 -6.42 -15.90 8.93
N THR A 169 -6.15 -15.57 10.19
CA THR A 169 -6.66 -14.38 10.86
C THR A 169 -5.57 -13.29 10.91
N LEU A 170 -5.93 -12.07 11.32
CA LEU A 170 -4.95 -10.98 11.50
C LEU A 170 -3.87 -11.32 12.54
N ASN A 171 -4.17 -12.19 13.50
CA ASN A 171 -3.24 -12.63 14.53
C ASN A 171 -2.20 -13.64 14.00
N ASP A 172 -2.47 -14.28 12.87
CA ASP A 172 -1.55 -15.23 12.22
C ASP A 172 -0.51 -14.52 11.33
N LEU A 173 -0.69 -13.22 11.08
CA LEU A 173 0.24 -12.41 10.30
C LEU A 173 1.50 -12.09 11.11
N TYR A 174 2.64 -12.17 10.44
CA TYR A 174 3.90 -11.79 11.05
C TYR A 174 3.98 -10.28 11.28
N PRO A 175 4.64 -9.83 12.38
CA PRO A 175 4.93 -8.42 12.56
C PRO A 175 5.85 -7.93 11.45
N LEU A 176 5.73 -6.64 11.14
CA LEU A 176 6.56 -5.96 10.16
C LEU A 176 8.02 -5.85 10.67
N ASP A 177 8.97 -5.71 9.75
CA ASP A 177 10.34 -5.37 10.11
C ASP A 177 10.42 -3.92 10.63
N GLU A 178 11.28 -3.63 11.61
CA GLU A 178 11.44 -2.31 12.24
C GLU A 178 11.71 -1.19 11.22
N GLU A 179 12.47 -1.51 10.18
CA GLU A 179 12.78 -0.60 9.07
C GLU A 179 11.55 -0.24 8.22
N LEU A 180 10.51 -1.07 8.22
CA LEU A 180 9.29 -0.89 7.42
C LEU A 180 8.16 -0.17 8.18
N TYR A 181 8.29 0.03 9.49
CA TYR A 181 7.24 0.71 10.26
C TYR A 181 7.08 2.17 9.83
N SER A 182 5.83 2.59 9.66
CA SER A 182 5.49 3.99 9.34
C SER A 182 6.00 4.97 10.39
N LYS A 183 6.16 4.56 11.66
CA LYS A 183 6.73 5.39 12.72
C LYS A 183 8.20 5.75 12.44
N SER A 184 9.02 4.79 12.04
CA SER A 184 10.46 5.00 11.81
C SER A 184 10.71 5.74 10.48
N VAL A 185 10.04 5.32 9.41
CA VAL A 185 10.16 5.94 8.09
C VAL A 185 9.52 7.33 8.06
N GLY A 186 8.31 7.46 8.60
CA GLY A 186 7.56 8.73 8.61
C GLY A 186 8.22 9.82 9.43
N SER A 187 8.80 9.50 10.60
CA SER A 187 9.51 10.49 11.44
C SER A 187 10.79 10.99 10.78
N ARG A 188 11.59 10.09 10.21
CA ARG A 188 12.82 10.43 9.46
C ARG A 188 12.48 11.32 8.26
N HIS A 189 11.46 10.95 7.51
CA HIS A 189 11.04 11.70 6.34
C HIS A 189 10.41 13.05 6.70
N HIS A 190 9.64 13.11 7.80
CA HIS A 190 9.09 14.36 8.31
C HIS A 190 10.20 15.34 8.74
N GLN A 191 11.21 14.86 9.49
CA GLN A 191 12.35 15.68 9.91
C GLN A 191 13.17 16.18 8.70
N GLN A 192 13.38 15.33 7.70
CA GLN A 192 14.00 15.76 6.43
C GLN A 192 13.12 16.75 5.66
N TRP A 193 11.79 16.67 5.76
CA TRP A 193 10.85 17.58 5.10
C TRP A 193 10.71 18.92 5.84
N THR A 194 10.96 19.02 7.14
CA THR A 194 10.96 20.31 7.86
C THR A 194 12.24 21.12 7.66
N ASN A 195 13.41 20.47 7.53
CA ASN A 195 14.73 21.15 7.61
C ASN A 195 15.23 21.96 6.38
N ASN A 196 14.45 22.15 5.32
CA ASN A 196 14.87 22.94 4.14
C ASN A 196 13.69 23.81 3.73
N GLU A 197 13.92 25.11 3.63
CA GLU A 197 12.87 26.12 3.53
C GLU A 197 12.40 26.33 2.08
N GLU A 198 13.21 26.00 1.07
CA GLU A 198 12.91 26.19 -0.37
C GLU A 198 11.98 25.10 -1.00
N LYS A 199 11.37 24.25 -0.18
CA LYS A 199 10.78 22.96 -0.61
C LYS A 199 9.50 23.05 -1.44
N CYS A 200 8.65 24.03 -1.16
CA CYS A 200 7.37 24.17 -1.87
C CYS A 200 7.50 24.89 -3.23
N ILE A 201 8.67 25.47 -3.50
CA ILE A 201 8.96 26.21 -4.74
C ILE A 201 9.55 25.28 -5.81
N ARG A 202 10.34 24.27 -5.41
CA ARG A 202 11.00 23.37 -6.36
C ARG A 202 10.06 22.26 -6.85
N ARG A 203 9.88 22.18 -8.16
CA ARG A 203 9.12 21.10 -8.83
C ARG A 203 9.70 19.72 -8.48
N LEU A 204 8.85 18.79 -8.04
CA LEU A 204 9.21 17.41 -7.65
C LEU A 204 10.17 17.28 -6.45
N ALA A 205 10.23 18.26 -5.55
CA ALA A 205 11.03 18.18 -4.32
C ALA A 205 10.70 16.94 -3.48
N LEU A 206 9.42 16.57 -3.38
CA LEU A 206 8.96 15.40 -2.63
C LEU A 206 9.56 14.09 -3.17
N PHE A 207 9.57 13.93 -4.49
CA PHE A 207 10.11 12.73 -5.15
C PHE A 207 11.60 12.55 -4.86
N TYR A 208 12.40 13.62 -4.97
CA TYR A 208 13.84 13.55 -4.69
C TYR A 208 14.13 13.23 -3.23
N ASN A 209 13.38 13.81 -2.29
CA ASN A 209 13.54 13.53 -0.86
C ASN A 209 13.21 12.06 -0.53
N VAL A 210 12.14 11.51 -1.12
CA VAL A 210 11.78 10.10 -0.92
C VAL A 210 12.87 9.17 -1.45
N ILE A 211 13.39 9.41 -2.66
CA ILE A 211 14.47 8.59 -3.23
C ILE A 211 15.76 8.72 -2.40
N TYR A 212 16.08 9.93 -1.93
CA TYR A 212 17.25 10.16 -1.11
C TYR A 212 17.18 9.39 0.21
N ASP A 213 16.01 9.37 0.87
CA ASP A 213 15.81 8.62 2.10
C ASP A 213 15.93 7.10 1.88
N LEU A 214 15.49 6.62 0.70
CA LEU A 214 15.51 5.22 0.31
C LEU A 214 16.80 4.79 -0.40
N LYS A 215 17.84 5.62 -0.42
CA LYS A 215 19.09 5.37 -1.17
C LYS A 215 19.74 4.02 -0.89
N SER A 216 19.68 3.56 0.36
CA SER A 216 20.25 2.26 0.77
C SER A 216 19.48 1.09 0.13
N THR A 217 18.15 1.16 0.11
CA THR A 217 17.28 0.13 -0.47
C THR A 217 17.39 0.12 -2.00
N VAL A 218 17.43 1.30 -2.62
CA VAL A 218 17.63 1.47 -4.07
C VAL A 218 18.99 0.91 -4.49
N ALA A 219 20.07 1.26 -3.78
CA ALA A 219 21.42 0.77 -4.09
C ALA A 219 21.53 -0.76 -3.91
N ALA A 220 20.90 -1.32 -2.88
CA ALA A 220 20.91 -2.76 -2.63
C ALA A 220 20.25 -3.59 -3.74
N ALA A 221 19.33 -2.99 -4.52
CA ALA A 221 18.67 -3.65 -5.65
C ALA A 221 19.52 -3.68 -6.94
N VAL A 222 20.50 -2.77 -7.08
CA VAL A 222 21.31 -2.62 -8.30
C VAL A 222 22.16 -3.87 -8.56
N ILE A 223 22.85 -4.38 -7.55
CA ILE A 223 23.76 -5.52 -7.70
C ILE A 223 23.01 -6.78 -8.17
N PRO A 224 21.91 -7.23 -7.52
CA PRO A 224 21.13 -8.35 -8.01
C PRO A 224 20.57 -8.13 -9.42
N ARG A 225 20.16 -6.90 -9.78
CA ARG A 225 19.67 -6.62 -11.14
C ARG A 225 20.76 -6.71 -12.20
N LEU A 226 21.98 -6.26 -11.91
CA LEU A 226 23.13 -6.42 -12.79
C LEU A 226 23.53 -7.90 -12.95
N CYS A 227 23.51 -8.69 -11.87
CA CYS A 227 23.72 -10.13 -11.95
C CYS A 227 22.66 -10.82 -12.82
N LEU A 228 21.40 -10.39 -12.71
CA LEU A 228 20.31 -10.89 -13.55
C LEU A 228 20.56 -10.62 -15.05
N ILE A 229 21.06 -9.43 -15.40
CA ILE A 229 21.48 -9.12 -16.78
C ILE A 229 22.54 -10.13 -17.23
N GLY A 230 23.60 -10.32 -16.44
CA GLY A 230 24.66 -11.26 -16.76
C GLY A 230 24.16 -12.69 -17.01
N PHE A 231 23.29 -13.23 -16.14
CA PHE A 231 22.76 -14.57 -16.32
C PHE A 231 21.77 -14.69 -17.49
N LYS A 232 20.94 -13.67 -17.76
CA LYS A 232 20.05 -13.66 -18.94
C LYS A 232 20.87 -13.75 -20.24
N PHE A 233 21.92 -12.96 -20.36
CA PHE A 233 22.79 -12.98 -21.54
C PHE A 233 23.69 -14.22 -21.63
N ALA A 234 23.88 -14.98 -20.56
CA ALA A 234 24.62 -16.25 -20.61
C ALA A 234 23.82 -17.37 -21.32
N GLN A 235 22.48 -17.29 -21.36
CA GLN A 235 21.64 -18.35 -21.92
C GLN A 235 21.91 -18.66 -23.41
N PRO A 236 21.97 -17.68 -24.33
CA PRO A 236 22.20 -17.96 -25.74
C PRO A 236 23.59 -18.55 -26.02
N PHE A 237 24.62 -18.10 -25.29
CA PHE A 237 25.96 -18.66 -25.43
C PHE A 237 26.00 -20.11 -24.98
N LEU A 238 25.36 -20.43 -23.85
CA LEU A 238 25.24 -21.80 -23.36
C LEU A 238 24.50 -22.69 -24.37
N ILE A 239 23.42 -22.19 -24.96
CA ILE A 239 22.65 -22.91 -25.98
C ILE A 239 23.48 -23.12 -27.25
N ASN A 240 24.16 -22.09 -27.74
CA ASN A 240 25.00 -22.17 -28.93
C ASN A 240 26.14 -23.17 -28.77
N ASP A 241 26.84 -23.13 -27.63
CA ASP A 241 27.94 -24.06 -27.34
C ASP A 241 27.44 -25.50 -27.14
N LEU A 242 26.27 -25.68 -26.52
CA LEU A 242 25.64 -26.98 -26.37
C LEU A 242 25.20 -27.58 -27.71
N ILE A 243 24.57 -26.79 -28.58
CA ILE A 243 24.18 -27.23 -29.93
C ILE A 243 25.43 -27.58 -30.74
N GLY A 244 26.47 -26.74 -30.70
CA GLY A 244 27.74 -27.00 -31.36
C GLY A 244 28.45 -28.27 -30.86
N TYR A 245 28.35 -28.56 -29.56
CA TYR A 245 28.88 -29.80 -28.98
C TYR A 245 28.09 -31.03 -29.45
N VAL A 246 26.76 -30.97 -29.42
CA VAL A 246 25.87 -32.06 -29.85
C VAL A 246 26.01 -32.35 -31.35
N SER A 247 26.19 -31.31 -32.18
CA SER A 247 26.34 -31.46 -33.63
C SER A 247 27.69 -32.01 -34.06
N LYS A 248 28.78 -31.69 -33.35
CA LYS A 248 30.15 -32.14 -33.68
C LYS A 248 30.50 -33.51 -33.12
N ASN A 249 30.05 -33.84 -31.90
CA ASN A 249 30.52 -35.02 -31.17
C ASN A 249 29.37 -35.91 -30.69
N GLY A 250 28.74 -36.62 -31.63
CA GLY A 250 27.76 -37.67 -31.35
C GLY A 250 28.32 -38.92 -30.65
N SER A 251 29.65 -39.12 -30.61
CA SER A 251 30.25 -40.30 -30.00
C SER A 251 31.71 -40.09 -29.58
N ASN A 252 32.00 -40.28 -28.28
CA ASN A 252 33.27 -40.75 -27.70
C ASN A 252 34.41 -39.83 -27.19
N GLU A 253 34.29 -38.50 -27.03
CA GLU A 253 35.33 -37.74 -26.30
C GLU A 253 34.88 -36.96 -25.03
N LEU A 254 35.68 -37.15 -23.98
CA LEU A 254 35.74 -36.56 -22.63
C LEU A 254 34.40 -36.33 -21.90
N SER A 255 34.04 -37.29 -21.03
CA SER A 255 32.96 -37.19 -20.04
C SER A 255 32.97 -35.88 -19.22
N GLY A 256 34.15 -35.26 -19.03
CA GLY A 256 34.32 -34.02 -18.28
C GLY A 256 33.59 -32.79 -18.84
N VAL A 257 33.43 -32.68 -20.17
CA VAL A 257 32.79 -31.51 -20.81
C VAL A 257 31.27 -31.54 -20.60
N LYS A 258 30.66 -32.74 -20.64
CA LYS A 258 29.22 -32.94 -20.40
C LYS A 258 28.79 -32.43 -19.03
N TYR A 259 29.55 -32.76 -17.98
CA TYR A 259 29.29 -32.26 -16.62
C TYR A 259 29.55 -30.75 -16.48
N GLY A 260 30.45 -30.18 -17.30
CA GLY A 260 30.66 -28.74 -17.39
C GLY A 260 29.42 -28.00 -17.87
N PHE A 261 28.80 -28.47 -18.96
CA PHE A 261 27.54 -27.91 -19.46
C PHE A 261 26.40 -28.06 -18.44
N LEU A 262 26.27 -29.22 -17.78
CA LEU A 262 25.27 -29.41 -16.73
C LEU A 262 25.45 -28.40 -15.58
N GLY A 263 26.69 -28.20 -15.12
CA GLY A 263 27.01 -27.22 -14.08
C GLY A 263 26.71 -25.78 -14.51
N ALA A 264 27.06 -25.40 -15.74
CA ALA A 264 26.78 -24.09 -16.29
C ALA A 264 25.27 -23.82 -16.41
N THR A 265 24.49 -24.80 -16.87
CA THR A 265 23.02 -24.73 -16.93
C THR A 265 22.43 -24.48 -15.54
N VAL A 266 22.81 -25.28 -14.55
CA VAL A 266 22.33 -25.10 -13.16
C VAL A 266 22.70 -23.72 -12.63
N LEU A 267 23.93 -23.28 -12.83
CA LEU A 267 24.41 -21.96 -12.37
C LEU A 267 23.60 -20.81 -12.99
N VAL A 268 23.37 -20.84 -14.29
CA VAL A 268 22.64 -19.79 -15.01
C VAL A 268 21.18 -19.71 -14.55
N TYR A 269 20.44 -20.82 -14.55
CA TYR A 269 19.02 -20.80 -14.22
C TYR A 269 18.77 -20.55 -12.72
N VAL A 270 19.56 -21.14 -11.82
CA VAL A 270 19.48 -20.84 -10.38
C VAL A 270 19.90 -19.40 -10.11
N GLY A 271 20.93 -18.90 -10.80
CA GLY A 271 21.38 -17.51 -10.75
C GLY A 271 20.28 -16.52 -11.14
N ILE A 272 19.53 -16.81 -12.21
CA ILE A 272 18.36 -16.03 -12.63
C ILE A 272 17.29 -16.01 -11.53
N ALA A 273 16.95 -17.17 -10.97
CA ALA A 273 15.93 -17.28 -9.94
C ALA A 273 16.30 -16.48 -8.68
N ILE A 274 17.51 -16.66 -8.16
CA ILE A 274 18.01 -15.98 -6.96
C ILE A 274 18.12 -14.47 -7.18
N SER A 275 18.70 -14.04 -8.31
CA SER A 275 18.88 -12.62 -8.62
C SER A 275 17.53 -11.92 -8.78
N THR A 276 16.56 -12.58 -9.44
CA THR A 276 15.19 -12.07 -9.57
C THR A 276 14.50 -11.95 -8.22
N ALA A 277 14.63 -12.96 -7.34
CA ALA A 277 14.05 -12.94 -6.01
C ALA A 277 14.59 -11.77 -5.18
N LEU A 278 15.92 -11.63 -5.10
CA LEU A 278 16.57 -10.57 -4.32
C LEU A 278 16.23 -9.16 -4.84
N TYR A 279 16.27 -8.97 -6.16
CA TYR A 279 15.87 -7.73 -6.81
C TYR A 279 14.43 -7.35 -6.48
N LYS A 280 13.47 -8.26 -6.72
CA LYS A 280 12.04 -7.99 -6.49
C LYS A 280 11.75 -7.71 -5.02
N ARG A 281 12.44 -8.38 -4.09
CA ARG A 281 12.31 -8.09 -2.66
C ARG A 281 12.62 -6.63 -2.34
N GLN A 282 13.74 -6.11 -2.85
CA GLN A 282 14.15 -4.73 -2.59
C GLN A 282 13.20 -3.73 -3.23
N ALA A 283 12.69 -4.02 -4.44
CA ALA A 283 11.67 -3.20 -5.07
C ALA A 283 10.38 -3.12 -4.23
N VAL A 284 9.90 -4.24 -3.70
CA VAL A 284 8.71 -4.26 -2.82
C VAL A 284 8.96 -3.54 -1.49
N ARG A 285 10.14 -3.73 -0.87
CA ARG A 285 10.51 -2.97 0.35
C ARG A 285 10.48 -1.46 0.11
N MET A 286 11.05 -1.01 -1.00
CA MET A 286 11.03 0.41 -1.39
C MET A 286 9.60 0.95 -1.53
N ILE A 287 8.69 0.18 -2.15
CA ILE A 287 7.28 0.56 -2.29
C ILE A 287 6.60 0.67 -0.93
N THR A 288 6.79 -0.32 -0.05
CA THR A 288 6.18 -0.34 1.29
C THR A 288 6.65 0.85 2.13
N MET A 289 7.95 1.16 2.13
CA MET A 289 8.50 2.33 2.83
C MET A 289 7.96 3.64 2.25
N THR A 290 7.88 3.75 0.92
CA THR A 290 7.30 4.93 0.25
C THR A 290 5.84 5.13 0.65
N ARG A 291 5.03 4.06 0.63
CA ARG A 291 3.63 4.08 1.06
C ARG A 291 3.49 4.50 2.52
N GLY A 292 4.24 3.89 3.43
CA GLY A 292 4.22 4.22 4.86
C GLY A 292 4.58 5.69 5.12
N SER A 293 5.58 6.22 4.43
CA SER A 293 6.00 7.62 4.53
C SER A 293 4.93 8.59 4.03
N LEU A 294 4.48 8.42 2.79
CA LEU A 294 3.53 9.34 2.15
C LEU A 294 2.16 9.34 2.84
N VAL A 295 1.63 8.16 3.20
CA VAL A 295 0.36 8.08 3.95
C VAL A 295 0.47 8.85 5.27
N THR A 296 1.58 8.68 6.00
CA THR A 296 1.80 9.36 7.28
C THR A 296 1.86 10.88 7.10
N MET A 297 2.58 11.37 6.08
CA MET A 297 2.64 12.81 5.78
C MET A 297 1.28 13.39 5.42
N ILE A 298 0.53 12.72 4.53
CA ILE A 298 -0.79 13.17 4.13
C ILE A 298 -1.72 13.18 5.36
N TYR A 299 -1.65 12.15 6.20
CA TYR A 299 -2.46 12.06 7.41
C TYR A 299 -2.16 13.18 8.41
N VAL A 300 -0.88 13.42 8.72
CA VAL A 300 -0.46 14.53 9.59
C VAL A 300 -0.87 15.88 9.00
N LYS A 301 -0.80 16.03 7.67
CA LYS A 301 -1.25 17.25 6.99
C LYS A 301 -2.76 17.45 7.10
N THR A 302 -3.55 16.39 6.87
CA THR A 302 -5.01 16.41 6.98
C THR A 302 -5.45 16.85 8.38
N LEU A 303 -4.77 16.38 9.43
CA LEU A 303 -5.04 16.79 10.81
C LEU A 303 -4.77 18.28 11.09
N ARG A 304 -3.92 18.94 10.29
CA ARG A 304 -3.50 20.34 10.47
C ARG A 304 -4.16 21.32 9.49
N GLN A 305 -4.99 20.85 8.57
CA GLN A 305 -5.53 21.64 7.45
C GLN A 305 -6.95 22.10 7.73
N ALA A 306 -7.31 23.35 7.39
CA ALA A 306 -8.65 23.95 7.61
C ALA A 306 -9.81 23.05 7.13
N SER A 307 -10.92 23.04 7.87
CA SER A 307 -12.10 22.20 7.62
C SER A 307 -12.82 22.65 6.34
N ASP A 308 -12.36 22.21 5.17
CA ASP A 308 -13.03 22.37 3.88
C ASP A 308 -13.56 21.01 3.40
N PRO A 309 -14.89 20.83 3.29
CA PRO A 309 -15.49 19.55 2.89
C PRO A 309 -15.09 19.11 1.47
N ARG A 310 -14.64 20.03 0.59
CA ARG A 310 -14.10 19.64 -0.73
C ARG A 310 -12.72 18.99 -0.62
N GLN A 311 -11.97 19.30 0.43
CA GLN A 311 -10.60 18.82 0.63
C GLN A 311 -10.57 17.43 1.29
N GLU A 312 -11.57 17.07 2.10
CA GLU A 312 -11.69 15.73 2.70
C GLU A 312 -11.73 14.62 1.64
N ALA A 313 -12.59 14.77 0.62
CA ALA A 313 -12.67 13.82 -0.49
C ALA A 313 -11.36 13.76 -1.28
N SER A 314 -10.64 14.88 -1.42
CA SER A 314 -9.33 14.88 -2.09
C SER A 314 -8.26 14.12 -1.29
N SER A 315 -8.26 14.25 0.05
CA SER A 315 -7.27 13.57 0.90
C SER A 315 -7.39 12.04 0.87
N THR A 316 -8.61 11.50 0.84
CA THR A 316 -8.83 10.06 0.73
C THR A 316 -8.42 9.52 -0.64
N THR A 317 -8.64 10.28 -1.72
CA THR A 317 -8.14 9.92 -3.06
C THR A 317 -6.61 9.96 -3.15
N LEU A 318 -5.96 10.92 -2.48
CA LEU A 318 -4.51 11.02 -2.40
C LEU A 318 -3.92 9.81 -1.65
N MET A 319 -4.51 9.41 -0.52
CA MET A 319 -4.03 8.27 0.29
C MET A 319 -4.25 6.90 -0.38
N SER A 320 -5.22 6.77 -1.27
CA SER A 320 -5.57 5.50 -1.94
C SER A 320 -5.05 5.48 -3.37
N THR A 321 -5.77 6.14 -4.28
CA THR A 321 -5.55 6.05 -5.73
C THR A 321 -4.17 6.55 -6.17
N ASP A 322 -3.68 7.64 -5.57
CA ASP A 322 -2.40 8.24 -5.99
C ASP A 322 -1.21 7.47 -5.43
N ILE A 323 -1.31 6.99 -4.19
CA ILE A 323 -0.28 6.12 -3.60
C ILE A 323 -0.23 4.77 -4.32
N ASP A 324 -1.36 4.18 -4.71
CA ASP A 324 -1.36 2.94 -5.49
C ASP A 324 -0.76 3.14 -6.91
N ARG A 325 -0.98 4.30 -7.53
CA ARG A 325 -0.30 4.68 -8.79
C ARG A 325 1.20 4.87 -8.61
N ILE A 326 1.63 5.48 -7.50
CA ILE A 326 3.05 5.58 -7.16
C ILE A 326 3.65 4.19 -6.93
N ALA A 327 2.98 3.32 -6.18
CA ALA A 327 3.42 1.95 -5.92
C ALA A 327 3.59 1.14 -7.22
N THR A 328 2.60 1.19 -8.10
CA THR A 328 2.66 0.50 -9.41
C THR A 328 3.72 1.08 -10.35
N GLY A 329 3.97 2.40 -10.31
CA GLY A 329 5.04 3.04 -11.06
C GLY A 329 6.44 2.72 -10.54
N LEU A 330 6.61 2.60 -9.22
CA LEU A 330 7.89 2.28 -8.59
C LEU A 330 8.27 0.80 -8.69
N LEU A 331 7.30 -0.10 -8.89
CA LEU A 331 7.51 -1.56 -9.00
C LEU A 331 8.55 -1.94 -10.06
N ASN A 332 8.52 -1.28 -11.23
CA ASN A 332 9.44 -1.53 -12.33
C ASN A 332 10.45 -0.39 -12.53
N SER A 333 10.68 0.44 -11.51
CA SER A 333 11.59 1.59 -11.62
C SER A 333 13.03 1.20 -12.01
N HIS A 334 13.51 0.04 -11.56
CA HIS A 334 14.85 -0.42 -11.92
C HIS A 334 14.96 -0.91 -13.38
N GLU A 335 13.84 -1.19 -14.05
CA GLU A 335 13.85 -1.49 -15.49
C GLU A 335 14.22 -0.25 -16.32
N LEU A 336 13.95 0.96 -15.83
CA LEU A 336 14.24 2.21 -16.57
C LEU A 336 15.73 2.40 -16.88
N TRP A 337 16.62 1.97 -15.97
CA TRP A 337 18.07 2.04 -16.20
C TRP A 337 18.65 0.69 -16.66
N ALA A 338 18.04 -0.44 -16.28
CA ALA A 338 18.53 -1.76 -16.67
C ALA A 338 18.22 -2.08 -18.14
N SER A 339 17.01 -1.76 -18.64
CA SER A 339 16.63 -2.08 -20.01
C SER A 339 17.50 -1.38 -21.07
N PRO A 340 17.90 -0.10 -20.95
CA PRO A 340 18.87 0.50 -21.86
C PRO A 340 20.20 -0.25 -21.92
N ILE A 341 20.71 -0.72 -20.77
CA ILE A 341 21.94 -1.52 -20.71
C ILE A 341 21.74 -2.86 -21.43
N GLU A 342 20.62 -3.55 -21.19
CA GLU A 342 20.28 -4.80 -21.87
C GLU A 342 20.17 -4.61 -23.39
N ILE A 343 19.52 -3.53 -23.85
CA ILE A 343 19.37 -3.19 -25.26
C ILE A 343 20.74 -2.98 -25.92
N VAL A 344 21.64 -2.22 -25.28
CA VAL A 344 22.99 -1.96 -25.82
C VAL A 344 23.80 -3.26 -25.92
N ILE A 345 23.77 -4.10 -24.88
CA ILE A 345 24.48 -5.39 -24.89
C ILE A 345 23.91 -6.30 -25.97
N ALA A 346 22.59 -6.44 -26.05
CA ALA A 346 21.92 -7.27 -27.06
C ALA A 346 22.24 -6.79 -28.48
N LEU A 347 22.25 -5.48 -28.72
CA LEU A 347 22.57 -4.91 -30.03
C LEU A 347 24.01 -5.19 -30.44
N VAL A 348 24.98 -5.03 -29.53
CA VAL A 348 26.39 -5.32 -29.80
C VAL A 348 26.60 -6.80 -30.10
N LEU A 349 25.96 -7.70 -29.35
CA LEU A 349 26.04 -9.14 -29.58
C LEU A 349 25.39 -9.56 -30.90
N LEU A 350 24.20 -9.05 -31.19
CA LEU A 350 23.47 -9.32 -32.43
C LEU A 350 24.24 -8.78 -33.65
N GLY A 351 24.81 -7.59 -33.54
CA GLY A 351 25.65 -6.97 -34.58
C GLY A 351 26.93 -7.75 -34.85
N ARG A 352 27.56 -8.34 -33.82
CA ARG A 352 28.72 -9.22 -34.00
C ARG A 352 28.37 -10.56 -34.63
N TYR A 353 27.17 -11.09 -34.37
CA TYR A 353 26.78 -12.42 -34.83
C TYR A 353 26.21 -12.42 -36.26
N ILE A 354 25.35 -11.45 -36.59
CA ILE A 354 24.61 -11.42 -37.87
C ILE A 354 25.09 -10.28 -38.78
N GLY A 355 25.75 -9.26 -38.24
CA GLY A 355 26.19 -8.08 -38.98
C GLY A 355 25.08 -7.04 -39.16
N TYR A 356 25.04 -6.38 -40.32
CA TYR A 356 24.10 -5.29 -40.66
C TYR A 356 22.60 -5.62 -40.46
N PRO A 357 22.10 -6.85 -40.72
CA PRO A 357 20.67 -7.20 -40.50
C PRO A 357 20.17 -6.98 -39.06
N SER A 358 21.06 -6.89 -38.07
CA SER A 358 20.72 -6.55 -36.68
C SER A 358 20.01 -5.20 -36.52
N VAL A 359 20.25 -4.25 -37.44
CA VAL A 359 19.62 -2.91 -37.43
C VAL A 359 18.10 -3.00 -37.64
N THR A 360 17.62 -4.02 -38.36
CA THR A 360 16.18 -4.24 -38.58
C THR A 360 15.44 -4.51 -37.27
N ALA A 361 16.01 -5.32 -36.38
CA ALA A 361 15.44 -5.59 -35.06
C ALA A 361 15.32 -4.30 -34.22
N LEU A 362 16.37 -3.47 -34.26
CA LEU A 362 16.42 -2.19 -33.57
C LEU A 362 15.39 -1.20 -34.14
N GLY A 363 15.25 -1.13 -35.47
CA GLY A 363 14.29 -0.25 -36.13
C GLY A 363 12.85 -0.57 -35.72
N VAL A 364 12.47 -1.84 -35.75
CA VAL A 364 11.13 -2.30 -35.32
C VAL A 364 10.90 -2.00 -33.83
N ALA A 365 11.90 -2.26 -32.99
CA ALA A 365 11.86 -1.95 -31.56
C ALA A 365 11.68 -0.45 -31.31
N LEU A 366 12.44 0.42 -31.98
CA LEU A 366 12.34 1.88 -31.83
C LEU A 366 10.98 2.41 -32.27
N VAL A 367 10.43 1.92 -33.38
CA VAL A 367 9.08 2.29 -33.84
C VAL A 367 8.03 1.94 -32.78
N SER A 368 8.13 0.76 -32.16
CA SER A 368 7.21 0.36 -31.09
C SER A 368 7.32 1.27 -29.85
N VAL A 369 8.54 1.65 -29.45
CA VAL A 369 8.79 2.51 -28.28
C VAL A 369 8.29 3.92 -28.53
N LEU A 370 8.60 4.50 -29.70
CA LEU A 370 8.14 5.84 -30.07
C LEU A 370 6.61 5.89 -30.19
N GLY A 371 6.01 4.86 -30.80
CA GLY A 371 4.55 4.73 -30.89
C GLY A 371 3.88 4.65 -29.51
N CYS A 372 4.40 3.80 -28.61
CA CYS A 372 3.89 3.70 -27.24
C CYS A 372 4.08 5.00 -26.46
N SER A 373 5.22 5.67 -26.62
CA SER A 373 5.53 6.94 -25.95
C SER A 373 4.63 8.09 -26.43
N TYR A 374 4.22 8.07 -27.70
CA TYR A 374 3.29 9.06 -28.26
C TYR A 374 1.83 8.84 -27.81
N LEU A 375 1.41 7.58 -27.68
CA LEU A 375 0.05 7.24 -27.24
C LEU A 375 -0.11 7.31 -25.72
N GLY A 376 0.95 7.04 -24.95
CA GLY A 376 0.93 6.99 -23.48
C GLY A 376 0.35 8.24 -22.81
N PRO A 377 0.81 9.47 -23.10
CA PRO A 377 0.27 10.68 -22.48
C PRO A 377 -1.22 10.92 -22.78
N ARG A 378 -1.69 10.52 -23.97
CA ARG A 378 -3.10 10.63 -24.35
C ARG A 378 -3.98 9.67 -23.57
N ALA A 379 -3.42 8.53 -23.14
CA ALA A 379 -4.08 7.57 -22.27
C ALA A 379 -4.60 8.19 -20.99
N GLY A 380 -3.76 9.01 -20.35
CA GLY A 380 -4.11 9.68 -19.10
C GLY A 380 -5.34 10.59 -19.25
N GLN A 381 -5.44 11.32 -20.36
CA GLN A 381 -6.58 12.22 -20.63
C GLN A 381 -7.88 11.45 -20.85
N MET A 382 -7.83 10.38 -21.66
CA MET A 382 -9.00 9.52 -21.90
C MET A 382 -9.42 8.78 -20.63
N GLN A 383 -8.47 8.28 -19.85
CA GLN A 383 -8.72 7.63 -18.56
C GLN A 383 -9.37 8.61 -17.57
N LYS A 384 -8.92 9.87 -17.54
CA LYS A 384 -9.50 10.91 -16.69
C LYS A 384 -10.97 11.17 -17.03
N ALA A 385 -11.30 11.25 -18.33
CA ALA A 385 -12.69 11.42 -18.77
C ALA A 385 -13.57 10.21 -18.39
N TRP A 386 -13.05 8.99 -18.50
CA TRP A 386 -13.76 7.79 -18.06
C TRP A 386 -13.96 7.75 -16.55
N VAL A 387 -12.90 7.98 -15.76
CA VAL A 387 -12.97 8.00 -14.28
C VAL A 387 -13.91 9.10 -13.78
N HIS A 388 -13.96 10.25 -14.46
CA HIS A 388 -14.93 11.30 -14.13
C HIS A 388 -16.38 10.82 -14.29
N ALA A 389 -16.71 10.14 -15.39
CA ALA A 389 -18.04 9.57 -15.60
C ALA A 389 -18.38 8.46 -14.59
N VAL A 390 -17.39 7.63 -14.20
CA VAL A 390 -17.55 6.65 -13.12
C VAL A 390 -17.89 7.36 -11.81
N GLN A 391 -17.17 8.43 -11.46
CA GLN A 391 -17.39 9.18 -10.22
C GLN A 391 -18.77 9.83 -10.18
N GLU A 392 -19.21 10.42 -11.30
CA GLU A 392 -20.55 11.01 -11.43
C GLU A 392 -21.65 9.96 -11.15
N ARG A 393 -21.53 8.76 -11.75
CA ARG A 393 -22.47 7.65 -11.51
C ARG A 393 -22.41 7.14 -10.07
N VAL A 394 -21.21 6.91 -9.52
CA VAL A 394 -21.04 6.37 -8.16
C VAL A 394 -21.56 7.36 -7.11
N ASN A 395 -21.29 8.67 -7.29
CA ASN A 395 -21.83 9.72 -6.42
C ASN A 395 -23.37 9.72 -6.46
N PHE A 396 -23.97 9.69 -7.66
CA PHE A 396 -25.42 9.63 -7.82
C PHE A 396 -26.03 8.38 -7.17
N THR A 397 -25.41 7.21 -7.40
CA THR A 397 -25.87 5.94 -6.81
C THR A 397 -25.76 5.96 -5.28
N SER A 398 -24.70 6.57 -4.73
CA SER A 398 -24.53 6.71 -3.28
C SER A 398 -25.62 7.59 -2.66
N VAL A 399 -26.00 8.69 -3.32
CA VAL A 399 -27.09 9.56 -2.87
C VAL A 399 -28.43 8.81 -2.87
N ILE A 400 -28.72 8.05 -3.95
CA ILE A 400 -29.93 7.22 -4.03
C ILE A 400 -29.99 6.20 -2.89
N LEU A 401 -28.89 5.51 -2.61
CA LEU A 401 -28.84 4.49 -1.56
C LEU A 401 -29.02 5.10 -0.16
N LYS A 402 -28.47 6.31 0.08
CA LYS A 402 -28.66 7.04 1.35
C LYS A 402 -30.11 7.44 1.57
N GLU A 403 -30.78 7.91 0.52
CA GLU A 403 -32.14 8.46 0.60
C GLU A 403 -33.23 7.49 0.06
N MET A 404 -32.96 6.19 0.03
CA MET A 404 -33.84 5.17 -0.54
C MET A 404 -35.28 5.24 0.04
N ARG A 405 -35.43 5.55 1.33
CA ARG A 405 -36.74 5.69 1.96
C ARG A 405 -37.54 6.85 1.35
N GLN A 406 -36.89 7.98 1.10
CA GLN A 406 -37.52 9.19 0.56
C GLN A 406 -37.91 8.95 -0.90
N ILE A 407 -37.02 8.32 -1.67
CA ILE A 407 -37.29 7.95 -3.07
C ILE A 407 -38.52 7.05 -3.17
N LYS A 408 -38.64 6.04 -2.29
CA LYS A 408 -39.83 5.18 -2.22
C LYS A 408 -41.09 5.91 -1.77
N MET A 409 -40.95 6.89 -0.87
CA MET A 409 -42.08 7.69 -0.40
C MET A 409 -42.62 8.61 -1.51
N PHE A 410 -41.75 9.11 -2.39
CA PHE A 410 -42.13 9.93 -3.54
C PHE A 410 -42.53 9.11 -4.79
N GLY A 411 -42.27 7.80 -4.82
CA GLY A 411 -42.63 6.92 -5.94
C GLY A 411 -41.84 7.22 -7.23
N VAL A 412 -40.61 7.73 -7.11
CA VAL A 412 -39.76 8.14 -8.25
C VAL A 412 -38.67 7.11 -8.57
N GLU A 413 -38.86 5.83 -8.20
CA GLU A 413 -37.85 4.79 -8.38
C GLU A 413 -37.49 4.59 -9.87
N SER A 414 -38.48 4.64 -10.76
CA SER A 414 -38.29 4.48 -12.21
C SER A 414 -37.40 5.57 -12.79
N ASP A 415 -37.60 6.82 -12.36
CA ASP A 415 -36.84 7.98 -12.87
C ASP A 415 -35.40 7.93 -12.40
N MET A 416 -35.19 7.55 -11.13
CA MET A 416 -33.86 7.35 -10.55
C MET A 416 -33.13 6.18 -11.22
N ALA A 417 -33.84 5.09 -11.53
CA ALA A 417 -33.30 3.96 -12.27
C ALA A 417 -32.90 4.35 -13.70
N PHE A 418 -33.78 5.06 -14.42
CA PHE A 418 -33.50 5.57 -15.76
C PHE A 418 -32.29 6.50 -15.77
N LYS A 419 -32.21 7.45 -14.82
CA LYS A 419 -31.06 8.34 -14.72
C LYS A 419 -29.77 7.57 -14.41
N THR A 420 -29.81 6.57 -13.53
CA THR A 420 -28.66 5.70 -13.23
C THR A 420 -28.19 4.95 -14.48
N HIS A 421 -29.13 4.41 -15.26
CA HIS A 421 -28.84 3.73 -16.52
C HIS A 421 -28.23 4.70 -17.56
N SER A 422 -28.76 5.92 -17.70
CA SER A 422 -28.20 6.93 -18.60
C SER A 422 -26.75 7.31 -18.25
N LEU A 423 -26.44 7.44 -16.96
CA LEU A 423 -25.07 7.67 -16.48
C LEU A 423 -24.15 6.48 -16.77
N ARG A 424 -24.69 5.25 -16.70
CA ARG A 424 -23.95 4.04 -17.09
C ARG A 424 -23.64 4.02 -18.59
N GLN A 425 -24.59 4.39 -19.45
CA GLN A 425 -24.34 4.48 -20.89
C GLN A 425 -23.28 5.56 -21.21
N LEU A 426 -23.35 6.71 -20.54
CA LEU A 426 -22.34 7.76 -20.66
C LEU A 426 -20.94 7.27 -20.23
N GLU A 427 -20.86 6.56 -19.09
CA GLU A 427 -19.63 5.92 -18.61
C GLU A 427 -19.03 5.00 -19.69
N LEU A 428 -19.86 4.13 -20.28
CA LEU A 428 -19.42 3.19 -21.31
C LEU A 428 -18.95 3.92 -22.57
N HIS A 429 -19.69 4.93 -23.03
CA HIS A 429 -19.30 5.73 -24.18
C HIS A 429 -17.94 6.43 -23.95
N ARG A 430 -17.72 7.02 -22.78
CA ARG A 430 -16.44 7.64 -22.41
C ARG A 430 -15.30 6.63 -22.22
N SER A 431 -15.61 5.36 -21.92
CA SER A 431 -14.61 4.30 -21.77
C SER A 431 -14.05 3.77 -23.11
N LYS A 432 -14.85 3.78 -24.19
CA LYS A 432 -14.48 3.29 -25.53
C LYS A 432 -13.14 3.84 -26.05
N PRO A 433 -12.90 5.18 -26.07
CA PRO A 433 -11.63 5.74 -26.55
C PRO A 433 -10.42 5.23 -25.76
N PHE A 434 -10.53 5.19 -24.43
CA PHE A 434 -9.46 4.68 -23.56
C PHE A 434 -9.15 3.21 -23.85
N ARG A 435 -10.18 2.36 -23.95
CA ARG A 435 -10.03 0.93 -24.25
C ARG A 435 -9.42 0.69 -25.63
N SER A 436 -9.89 1.39 -26.65
CA SER A 436 -9.34 1.30 -28.02
C SER A 436 -7.85 1.66 -28.05
N MET A 437 -7.46 2.68 -27.30
CA MET A 437 -6.05 3.07 -27.21
C MET A 437 -5.22 2.06 -26.39
N VAL A 438 -5.76 1.43 -25.35
CA VAL A 438 -5.10 0.29 -24.66
C VAL A 438 -4.83 -0.86 -25.64
N VAL A 439 -5.80 -1.17 -26.52
CA VAL A 439 -5.60 -2.16 -27.60
C VAL A 439 -4.45 -1.72 -28.50
N ALA A 440 -4.44 -0.47 -28.96
CA ALA A 440 -3.39 0.05 -29.83
C ALA A 440 -1.99 -0.04 -29.21
N VAL A 441 -1.84 0.30 -27.92
CA VAL A 441 -0.55 0.20 -27.20
C VAL A 441 -0.10 -1.26 -27.07
N ASN A 442 -1.01 -2.19 -26.74
CA ASN A 442 -0.67 -3.62 -26.63
C ASN A 442 -0.29 -4.23 -27.98
N VAL A 443 -1.01 -3.87 -29.06
CA VAL A 443 -0.68 -4.29 -30.43
C VAL A 443 0.69 -3.77 -30.85
N LEU A 444 1.00 -2.49 -30.58
CA LEU A 444 2.32 -1.91 -30.86
C LEU A 444 3.44 -2.60 -30.08
N GLY A 445 3.21 -2.98 -28.82
CA GLY A 445 4.15 -3.77 -28.04
C GLY A 445 4.39 -5.17 -28.66
N ALA A 446 3.31 -5.85 -29.07
CA ALA A 446 3.39 -7.17 -29.69
C ALA A 446 4.12 -7.16 -31.04
N VAL A 447 4.03 -6.07 -31.81
CA VAL A 447 4.79 -5.88 -33.06
C VAL A 447 6.28 -6.06 -32.83
N SER A 448 6.84 -5.47 -31.76
CA SER A 448 8.28 -5.63 -31.47
C SER A 448 8.64 -7.08 -31.19
N THR A 449 7.83 -7.82 -30.44
CA THR A 449 8.14 -9.21 -30.06
C THR A 449 7.97 -10.21 -31.19
N VAL A 450 6.98 -10.00 -32.08
CA VAL A 450 6.60 -10.99 -33.10
C VAL A 450 7.22 -10.67 -34.47
N ILE A 451 7.20 -9.41 -34.90
CA ILE A 451 7.73 -9.02 -36.22
C ILE A 451 9.25 -8.88 -36.22
N ALA A 452 9.87 -8.39 -35.14
CA ALA A 452 11.30 -8.12 -35.15
C ALA A 452 12.15 -9.37 -35.45
N PRO A 453 11.88 -10.56 -34.85
CA PRO A 453 12.60 -11.79 -35.23
C PRO A 453 12.36 -12.18 -36.70
N ALA A 454 11.11 -12.07 -37.18
CA ALA A 454 10.75 -12.40 -38.55
C ALA A 454 11.51 -11.57 -39.58
N LEU A 455 11.47 -10.25 -39.43
CA LEU A 455 12.13 -9.35 -40.36
C LEU A 455 13.66 -9.44 -40.27
N THR A 456 14.21 -9.65 -39.08
CA THR A 456 15.68 -9.75 -38.92
C THR A 456 16.23 -10.98 -39.61
N ILE A 457 15.58 -12.14 -39.45
CA ILE A 457 15.96 -13.38 -40.14
C ILE A 457 15.70 -13.25 -41.65
N ALA A 458 14.60 -12.61 -42.05
CA ALA A 458 14.29 -12.35 -43.45
C ALA A 458 15.36 -11.51 -44.15
N VAL A 459 15.74 -10.39 -43.54
CA VAL A 459 16.78 -9.49 -44.06
C VAL A 459 18.13 -10.20 -44.07
N TYR A 460 18.46 -10.98 -43.04
CA TYR A 460 19.67 -11.79 -43.03
C TYR A 460 19.72 -12.77 -44.21
N ALA A 461 18.68 -13.57 -44.39
CA ALA A 461 18.60 -14.53 -45.49
C ALA A 461 18.66 -13.84 -46.86
N ALA A 462 18.00 -12.69 -47.02
CA ALA A 462 18.07 -11.90 -48.25
C ALA A 462 19.49 -11.38 -48.52
N THR A 463 20.20 -10.88 -47.49
CA THR A 463 21.58 -10.42 -47.64
C THR A 463 22.56 -11.54 -47.99
N GLN A 464 22.46 -12.71 -47.34
CA GLN A 464 23.29 -13.88 -47.66
C GLN A 464 23.10 -14.32 -49.10
N LEU A 465 21.85 -14.33 -49.55
CA LEU A 465 21.51 -14.72 -50.91
C LEU A 465 22.00 -13.72 -51.97
N SER A 466 21.93 -12.41 -51.67
CA SER A 466 22.48 -11.36 -52.54
C SER A 466 24.00 -11.43 -52.67
N LEU A 467 24.67 -11.99 -51.67
CA LEU A 467 26.11 -12.25 -51.66
C LEU A 467 26.48 -13.63 -52.26
N GLY A 468 25.49 -14.40 -52.72
CA GLY A 468 25.69 -15.72 -53.31
C GLY A 468 26.02 -16.83 -52.30
N LEU A 469 25.85 -16.58 -51.00
CA LEU A 469 26.14 -17.52 -49.92
C LEU A 469 24.94 -18.44 -49.64
N GLU A 470 25.19 -19.56 -48.95
CA GLU A 470 24.15 -20.52 -48.55
C GLU A 470 23.19 -19.92 -47.50
N THR A 471 21.99 -20.49 -47.39
CA THR A 471 20.99 -20.06 -46.40
C THR A 471 21.44 -20.32 -44.96
N PRO A 472 20.86 -19.62 -43.96
CA PRO A 472 21.19 -19.81 -42.55
C PRO A 472 21.21 -21.29 -42.11
N ASN A 473 22.33 -21.70 -41.53
CA ASN A 473 22.41 -22.94 -40.76
C ASN A 473 21.48 -22.89 -39.54
N THR A 474 21.07 -24.06 -39.05
CA THR A 474 20.17 -24.20 -37.89
C THR A 474 20.69 -23.48 -36.65
N ASP A 475 21.99 -23.53 -36.38
CA ASP A 475 22.65 -22.86 -35.26
C ASP A 475 22.53 -21.33 -35.34
N VAL A 476 22.79 -20.74 -36.51
CA VAL A 476 22.67 -19.29 -36.74
C VAL A 476 21.23 -18.83 -36.60
N ALA A 477 20.27 -19.61 -37.11
CA ALA A 477 18.85 -19.28 -37.06
C ALA A 477 18.28 -19.28 -35.62
N PHE A 478 18.58 -20.30 -34.81
CA PHE A 478 18.07 -20.38 -33.43
C PHE A 478 18.80 -19.43 -32.46
N THR A 479 20.10 -19.23 -32.66
CA THR A 479 20.87 -18.29 -31.83
C THR A 479 20.48 -16.84 -32.12
N SER A 480 20.25 -16.50 -33.40
CA SER A 480 19.72 -15.18 -33.79
C SER A 480 18.31 -14.94 -33.24
N LEU A 481 17.41 -15.92 -33.33
CA LEU A 481 16.07 -15.84 -32.75
C LEU A 481 16.11 -15.56 -31.24
N SER A 482 17.02 -16.24 -30.52
CA SER A 482 17.22 -16.06 -29.08
C SER A 482 17.78 -14.67 -28.75
N LEU A 483 18.77 -14.19 -29.50
CA LEU A 483 19.36 -12.85 -29.32
C LEU A 483 18.37 -11.72 -29.66
N VAL A 484 17.55 -11.88 -30.70
CA VAL A 484 16.49 -10.90 -31.02
C VAL A 484 15.42 -10.90 -29.93
N SER A 485 15.05 -12.06 -29.38
CA SER A 485 14.09 -12.13 -28.26
C SER A 485 14.64 -11.44 -27.00
N LEU A 486 15.94 -11.56 -26.75
CA LEU A 486 16.62 -10.83 -25.66
C LEU A 486 16.72 -9.32 -25.90
N LEU A 487 16.61 -8.86 -27.15
CA LEU A 487 16.51 -7.43 -27.48
C LEU A 487 15.09 -6.90 -27.33
N THR A 488 14.07 -7.68 -27.72
CA THR A 488 12.67 -7.21 -27.78
C THR A 488 11.98 -7.20 -26.42
N GLU A 489 12.28 -8.15 -25.51
CA GLU A 489 11.68 -8.17 -24.17
C GLU A 489 11.99 -6.89 -23.36
N PRO A 490 13.26 -6.42 -23.24
CA PRO A 490 13.58 -5.18 -22.52
C PRO A 490 12.95 -3.93 -23.15
N VAL A 491 12.78 -3.91 -24.47
CA VAL A 491 12.15 -2.80 -25.21
C VAL A 491 10.69 -2.65 -24.81
N VAL A 492 9.95 -3.76 -24.73
CA VAL A 492 8.54 -3.75 -24.29
C VAL A 492 8.43 -3.39 -22.81
N LEU A 493 9.33 -3.90 -21.96
CA LEU A 493 9.33 -3.57 -20.54
C LEU A 493 9.64 -2.09 -20.30
N LEU A 494 10.58 -1.51 -21.04
CA LEU A 494 10.93 -0.10 -20.97
C LEU A 494 9.75 0.79 -21.37
N SER A 495 9.07 0.48 -22.48
CA SER A 495 7.93 1.27 -22.95
C SER A 495 6.77 1.26 -21.95
N ALA A 496 6.43 0.08 -21.40
CA ALA A 496 5.39 -0.05 -20.39
C ALA A 496 5.77 0.64 -19.06
N SER A 497 7.03 0.54 -18.64
CA SER A 497 7.50 1.12 -17.38
C SER A 497 7.59 2.63 -17.44
N LEU A 498 7.93 3.22 -18.59
CA LEU A 498 7.98 4.67 -18.79
C LEU A 498 6.60 5.32 -18.55
N VAL A 499 5.52 4.73 -19.08
CA VAL A 499 4.15 5.25 -18.91
C VAL A 499 3.71 5.19 -17.44
N LYS A 500 4.00 4.08 -16.75
CA LYS A 500 3.65 3.93 -15.32
C LYS A 500 4.46 4.88 -14.44
N PHE A 501 5.75 5.05 -14.74
CA PHE A 501 6.64 5.92 -13.99
C PHE A 501 6.29 7.40 -14.15
N THR A 502 5.98 7.85 -15.37
CA THR A 502 5.50 9.23 -15.61
C THR A 502 4.18 9.53 -14.90
N SER A 503 3.27 8.54 -14.83
CA SER A 503 2.04 8.65 -14.03
C SER A 503 2.33 8.80 -12.53
N ALA A 504 3.28 8.04 -12.00
CA ALA A 504 3.71 8.15 -10.59
C ALA A 504 4.30 9.54 -10.29
N ILE A 505 5.12 10.10 -11.17
CA ILE A 505 5.67 11.47 -11.04
C ILE A 505 4.53 12.50 -10.91
N GLY A 506 3.48 12.40 -11.74
CA GLY A 506 2.32 13.28 -11.64
C GLY A 506 1.49 13.11 -10.35
N CYS A 507 1.58 11.95 -9.69
CA CYS A 507 0.96 11.73 -8.38
C CYS A 507 1.80 12.35 -7.25
N PHE A 508 3.14 12.26 -7.33
CA PHE A 508 4.03 12.97 -6.40
C PHE A 508 3.81 14.48 -6.44
N ASP A 509 3.59 15.05 -7.63
CA ASP A 509 3.33 16.49 -7.80
C ASP A 509 2.04 16.92 -7.10
N ARG A 510 0.95 16.16 -7.25
CA ARG A 510 -0.32 16.41 -6.56
C ARG A 510 -0.23 16.27 -5.04
N ILE A 511 0.52 15.29 -4.55
CA ILE A 511 0.76 15.12 -3.11
C ILE A 511 1.59 16.28 -2.57
N GLN A 512 2.62 16.72 -3.32
CA GLN A 512 3.41 17.89 -2.95
C GLN A 512 2.56 19.16 -2.88
N GLU A 513 1.71 19.39 -3.89
CA GLU A 513 0.75 20.52 -3.90
C GLU A 513 -0.15 20.48 -2.65
N PHE A 514 -0.66 19.31 -2.28
CA PHE A 514 -1.49 19.13 -1.08
C PHE A 514 -0.73 19.43 0.22
N ILE A 515 0.49 18.89 0.37
CA ILE A 515 1.32 19.09 1.59
C ILE A 515 1.73 20.56 1.75
N CYS A 516 1.96 21.26 0.65
CA CYS A 516 2.36 22.67 0.60
C CYS A 516 1.21 23.67 0.79
N LYS A 517 -0.05 23.24 0.84
CA LYS A 517 -1.17 24.13 1.22
C LYS A 517 -0.93 24.73 2.60
N GLU A 518 -1.46 25.90 2.88
CA GLU A 518 -1.30 26.52 4.21
C GLU A 518 -1.90 25.64 5.32
N SER A 519 -1.18 25.49 6.43
CA SER A 519 -1.66 24.81 7.65
C SER A 519 -2.43 25.79 8.54
N ARG A 520 -3.30 25.30 9.42
CA ARG A 520 -4.06 26.14 10.37
C ARG A 520 -3.19 26.86 11.39
N VAL A 521 -2.09 26.21 11.80
CA VAL A 521 -1.25 26.68 12.91
C VAL A 521 -0.25 27.69 12.37
N ASN A 522 -0.60 28.97 12.45
CA ASN A 522 0.40 29.94 12.88
C ASN A 522 0.62 29.69 14.37
N GLU A 523 1.88 29.67 14.79
CA GLU A 523 2.34 29.50 16.18
C GLU A 523 1.88 30.63 17.13
N ASP A 524 0.89 31.44 16.72
CA ASP A 524 0.41 32.67 17.38
C ASP A 524 -0.87 32.46 18.21
N ILE A 525 -1.19 31.23 18.61
CA ILE A 525 -1.83 31.08 19.92
C ILE A 525 -0.66 31.19 20.88
N SER A 526 -0.42 32.39 21.42
CA SER A 526 0.47 32.55 22.56
C SER A 526 -0.10 31.69 23.67
N ILE A 527 0.38 30.46 23.74
CA ILE A 527 0.35 29.65 24.95
C ILE A 527 1.31 30.41 25.87
N ASP A 528 0.82 31.47 26.49
CA ASP A 528 1.60 32.16 27.52
C ASP A 528 1.81 31.15 28.63
N GLU A 529 3.00 30.56 28.62
CA GLU A 529 3.60 29.88 29.75
C GLU A 529 3.88 30.95 30.80
N TYR A 530 2.84 31.34 31.54
CA TYR A 530 2.99 32.24 32.69
C TYR A 530 2.33 31.62 33.92
N LEU A 531 3.21 31.30 34.87
CA LEU A 531 3.07 31.59 36.30
C LEU A 531 1.64 31.79 36.75
N VAL A 532 1.10 30.80 37.47
CA VAL A 532 -0.07 30.94 38.33
C VAL A 532 0.09 32.23 39.15
N PRO A 533 -0.65 33.31 38.86
CA PRO A 533 -0.85 34.33 39.86
C PRO A 533 -1.90 33.73 40.79
N GLU A 534 -1.50 33.41 42.01
CA GLU A 534 -2.46 33.28 43.09
C GLU A 534 -3.37 34.53 43.02
N SER A 535 -4.68 34.31 42.90
CA SER A 535 -5.77 35.30 43.02
C SER A 535 -6.30 36.07 41.78
N THR A 536 -6.40 35.48 40.59
CA THR A 536 -7.40 35.93 39.59
C THR A 536 -8.13 34.76 38.91
N SER A 537 -9.32 34.47 39.43
CA SER A 537 -10.32 33.56 38.89
C SER A 537 -11.06 34.19 37.69
N GLY A 538 -10.58 33.95 36.47
CA GLY A 538 -11.20 34.49 35.25
C GLY A 538 -10.75 33.81 33.97
N MET A 539 -11.63 33.10 33.26
CA MET A 539 -11.42 32.79 31.84
C MET A 539 -11.95 33.98 31.02
N GLY A 540 -11.06 34.88 30.61
CA GLY A 540 -11.40 36.04 29.78
C GLY A 540 -11.08 35.77 28.31
N LEU A 541 -12.08 35.90 27.43
CA LEU A 541 -11.92 35.85 25.98
C LEU A 541 -12.07 37.29 25.42
N GLN A 542 -10.96 38.02 25.30
CA GLN A 542 -10.97 39.37 24.74
C GLN A 542 -10.66 39.34 23.23
N LEU A 543 -11.69 39.41 22.38
CA LEU A 543 -11.51 39.75 20.96
C LEU A 543 -11.62 41.28 20.78
N ALA A 544 -10.49 41.97 20.64
CA ALA A 544 -10.47 43.39 20.26
C ALA A 544 -10.02 43.56 18.79
N SER A 545 -10.77 44.30 17.97
CA SER A 545 -10.31 44.77 16.65
C SER A 545 -10.71 46.23 16.46
N THR A 546 -9.74 47.03 16.04
CA THR A 546 -9.97 48.31 15.39
C THR A 546 -9.91 48.05 13.88
N GLN A 547 -11.10 47.93 13.28
CA GLN A 547 -11.41 47.92 11.84
C GLN A 547 -11.26 46.61 11.04
N SER A 548 -12.12 45.61 11.31
CA SER A 548 -13.28 45.25 10.45
C SER A 548 -13.75 43.79 10.63
N LYS A 549 -14.87 43.66 11.38
CA LYS A 549 -15.92 42.62 11.32
C LYS A 549 -15.59 41.21 11.84
N ALA A 550 -15.64 41.04 13.16
CA ALA A 550 -16.70 40.35 13.92
C ALA A 550 -16.24 40.22 15.39
N VAL A 551 -16.88 40.95 16.32
CA VAL A 551 -16.54 40.91 17.75
C VAL A 551 -17.54 40.01 18.45
N VAL A 552 -17.05 38.92 19.04
CA VAL A 552 -17.72 38.24 20.16
C VAL A 552 -16.76 38.28 21.32
N CYS A 553 -17.01 39.16 22.28
CA CYS A 553 -16.26 39.22 23.52
C CYS A 553 -17.00 38.33 24.53
N MET A 554 -16.36 37.28 25.05
CA MET A 554 -16.89 36.53 26.19
C MET A 554 -16.01 36.83 27.39
N THR A 555 -16.38 37.85 28.15
CA THR A 555 -15.81 38.10 29.47
C THR A 555 -16.57 37.27 30.51
N ASP A 556 -15.83 36.57 31.36
CA ASP A 556 -16.27 35.95 32.62
C ASP A 556 -17.20 34.72 32.50
N CYS A 557 -16.78 33.67 31.78
CA CYS A 557 -17.37 32.34 31.95
C CYS A 557 -16.65 31.56 33.07
N CYS A 558 -16.75 32.03 34.31
CA CYS A 558 -16.26 31.29 35.46
C CYS A 558 -17.32 30.28 35.93
N PHE A 559 -17.07 28.98 35.71
CA PHE A 559 -17.81 27.86 36.31
C PHE A 559 -19.35 27.86 36.12
N GLY A 560 -19.86 28.55 35.08
CA GLY A 560 -21.30 28.71 34.79
C GLY A 560 -21.75 28.19 33.41
N LEU A 561 -23.06 28.22 33.18
CA LEU A 561 -23.72 27.90 31.91
C LEU A 561 -23.85 29.17 31.06
N GLY A 562 -22.98 29.32 30.05
CA GLY A 562 -23.11 30.34 29.01
C GLY A 562 -24.02 29.84 27.88
N ALA A 563 -25.01 30.63 27.46
CA ALA A 563 -25.88 30.29 26.35
C ALA A 563 -25.70 31.24 25.16
N VAL A 564 -25.76 30.72 23.94
CA VAL A 564 -25.70 31.50 22.70
C VAL A 564 -26.96 31.25 21.88
N THR A 565 -27.66 32.32 21.51
CA THR A 565 -28.89 32.27 20.72
C THR A 565 -28.87 33.28 19.56
N GLY A 566 -29.79 33.10 18.61
CA GLY A 566 -29.91 33.98 17.44
C GLY A 566 -30.60 33.27 16.27
N PRO A 567 -31.02 34.01 15.23
CA PRO A 567 -31.71 33.48 14.06
C PRO A 567 -30.92 32.38 13.32
N ILE A 568 -31.58 31.52 12.54
CA ILE A 568 -30.90 30.52 11.70
C ILE A 568 -29.95 31.26 10.73
N GLY A 569 -28.71 30.76 10.59
CA GLY A 569 -27.70 31.39 9.73
C GLY A 569 -26.91 32.55 10.33
N SER A 570 -27.12 32.92 11.59
CA SER A 570 -26.38 33.97 12.32
C SER A 570 -24.91 33.65 12.66
N GLY A 571 -24.39 32.48 12.29
CA GLY A 571 -23.00 32.10 12.57
C GLY A 571 -22.73 31.51 13.97
N LYS A 572 -23.75 31.06 14.71
CA LYS A 572 -23.60 30.42 16.05
C LYS A 572 -22.57 29.28 16.07
N SER A 573 -22.70 28.30 15.17
CA SER A 573 -21.74 27.19 15.09
C SER A 573 -20.35 27.64 14.60
N SER A 574 -20.29 28.71 13.78
CA SER A 574 -19.02 29.32 13.36
C SER A 574 -18.31 29.97 14.56
N LEU A 575 -19.04 30.63 15.45
CA LEU A 575 -18.48 31.17 16.70
C LEU A 575 -17.87 30.06 17.56
N LEU A 576 -18.57 28.94 17.74
CA LEU A 576 -18.02 27.80 18.49
C LEU A 576 -16.74 27.25 17.84
N LYS A 577 -16.72 27.14 16.51
CA LYS A 577 -15.52 26.72 15.76
C LYS A 577 -14.38 27.73 15.88
N ALA A 578 -14.67 29.04 15.94
CA ALA A 578 -13.67 30.07 16.19
C ALA A 578 -13.07 29.95 17.59
N ILE A 579 -13.89 29.70 18.62
CA ILE A 579 -13.42 29.43 19.99
C ILE A 579 -12.54 28.18 20.00
N LEU A 580 -12.90 27.12 19.29
CA LEU A 580 -12.12 25.88 19.22
C LEU A 580 -10.84 25.99 18.35
N GLY A 581 -10.56 27.14 17.73
CA GLY A 581 -9.42 27.32 16.82
C GLY A 581 -9.56 26.64 15.46
N GLU A 582 -10.78 26.21 15.08
CA GLU A 582 -11.08 25.57 13.79
C GLU A 582 -11.21 26.58 12.62
N MET A 583 -11.43 27.86 12.93
CA MET A 583 -11.54 28.94 11.94
C MET A 583 -10.29 29.81 11.93
N ARG A 584 -9.86 30.23 10.74
CA ARG A 584 -8.73 31.16 10.59
C ARG A 584 -9.13 32.53 11.12
N ARG A 585 -8.32 33.04 12.05
CA ARG A 585 -8.40 34.41 12.55
C ARG A 585 -7.75 35.37 11.55
N THR A 586 -8.44 36.46 11.22
CA THR A 586 -7.85 37.58 10.47
C THR A 586 -7.34 38.67 11.41
N GLU A 587 -8.12 39.03 12.42
CA GLU A 587 -7.81 40.06 13.43
C GLU A 587 -8.34 39.64 14.82
N GLY A 588 -7.86 40.28 15.89
CA GLY A 588 -8.30 40.08 17.27
C GLY A 588 -7.48 39.06 18.07
N THR A 589 -7.86 38.81 19.33
CA THR A 589 -7.20 37.88 20.26
C THR A 589 -8.18 36.86 20.82
N VAL A 590 -7.77 35.61 20.92
CA VAL A 590 -8.56 34.52 21.52
C VAL A 590 -7.69 33.89 22.59
N SER A 591 -7.96 34.20 23.85
CA SER A 591 -7.26 33.66 25.00
C SER A 591 -8.08 32.53 25.61
N LEU A 592 -7.66 31.29 25.35
CA LEU A 592 -8.16 30.11 26.05
C LEU A 592 -7.01 29.56 26.89
N GLY A 593 -7.25 29.34 28.19
CA GLY A 593 -6.29 28.59 29.00
C GLY A 593 -6.08 27.19 28.43
N LEU A 594 -4.98 26.54 28.80
CA LEU A 594 -4.72 25.12 28.54
C LEU A 594 -5.74 24.24 29.28
N VAL A 595 -6.96 24.17 28.73
CA VAL A 595 -8.11 23.52 29.34
C VAL A 595 -8.56 22.37 28.46
N LYS A 596 -8.79 21.20 29.08
CA LYS A 596 -9.35 20.04 28.38
C LYS A 596 -10.78 20.38 27.92
N THR A 597 -10.95 20.55 26.61
CA THR A 597 -12.22 20.97 26.01
C THR A 597 -12.90 19.78 25.33
N ALA A 598 -14.20 19.62 25.52
CA ALA A 598 -15.02 18.67 24.76
C ALA A 598 -16.05 19.42 23.91
N TYR A 599 -16.24 18.96 22.68
CA TYR A 599 -17.15 19.56 21.72
C TYR A 599 -18.18 18.54 21.23
N CYS A 600 -19.47 18.87 21.36
CA CYS A 600 -20.56 18.12 20.78
C CYS A 600 -21.16 18.89 19.61
N GLN A 601 -20.90 18.42 18.39
CA GLN A 601 -21.41 18.99 17.14
C GLN A 601 -22.92 18.79 16.98
N GLN A 602 -23.56 19.70 16.23
CA GLN A 602 -24.96 19.58 15.84
C GLN A 602 -25.24 18.28 15.06
N SER A 603 -24.31 17.89 14.18
CA SER A 603 -24.30 16.62 13.47
C SER A 603 -23.25 15.70 14.09
N PRO A 604 -23.62 14.78 15.01
CA PRO A 604 -22.67 13.99 15.77
C PRO A 604 -21.89 13.00 14.89
N TRP A 605 -20.57 12.95 15.09
CA TRP A 605 -19.71 11.93 14.47
C TRP A 605 -19.62 10.68 15.35
N ILE A 606 -20.00 9.53 14.78
CA ILE A 606 -19.94 8.21 15.43
C ILE A 606 -19.00 7.34 14.60
N PHE A 607 -17.96 6.79 15.23
CA PHE A 607 -17.03 5.91 14.54
C PHE A 607 -17.54 4.47 14.56
N ASN A 608 -17.08 3.66 13.59
CA ASN A 608 -17.47 2.27 13.49
C ASN A 608 -16.83 1.47 14.64
N GLY A 609 -17.64 1.12 15.63
CA GLY A 609 -17.23 0.42 16.85
C GLY A 609 -18.45 0.15 17.72
N THR A 610 -18.24 -0.45 18.89
CA THR A 610 -19.33 -0.66 19.85
C THR A 610 -19.81 0.67 20.43
N LEU A 611 -21.04 0.69 20.96
CA LEU A 611 -21.58 1.83 21.69
C LEU A 611 -20.66 2.20 22.88
N ARG A 612 -20.17 1.19 23.61
CA ARG A 612 -19.19 1.34 24.70
C ARG A 612 -17.92 2.02 24.21
N ALA A 613 -17.31 1.52 23.12
CA ALA A 613 -16.10 2.11 22.56
C ALA A 613 -16.34 3.57 22.13
N ASN A 614 -17.49 3.85 21.52
CA ASN A 614 -17.87 5.21 21.14
C ASN A 614 -17.99 6.17 22.33
N ILE A 615 -18.49 5.74 23.48
CA ILE A 615 -18.61 6.58 24.68
C ILE A 615 -17.23 6.79 25.32
N ILE A 616 -16.43 5.73 25.45
CA ILE A 616 -15.13 5.77 26.12
C ILE A 616 -14.11 6.58 25.30
N GLY A 617 -14.13 6.43 23.97
CA GLY A 617 -13.14 7.02 23.07
C GLY A 617 -11.72 6.54 23.42
N GLU A 618 -10.80 7.48 23.62
CA GLU A 618 -9.41 7.19 24.00
C GLU A 618 -9.17 7.23 25.52
N SER A 619 -10.21 7.49 26.31
CA SER A 619 -10.08 7.58 27.78
C SER A 619 -9.99 6.18 28.40
N PRO A 620 -9.36 6.01 29.58
CA PRO A 620 -9.34 4.73 30.28
C PRO A 620 -10.75 4.30 30.69
N LEU A 621 -10.98 2.99 30.80
CA LEU A 621 -12.25 2.42 31.26
C LEU A 621 -12.41 2.64 32.78
N ASP A 622 -13.47 3.34 33.16
CA ASP A 622 -13.97 3.51 34.52
C ASP A 622 -15.46 3.12 34.51
N GLU A 623 -15.76 1.91 34.99
CA GLU A 623 -17.11 1.35 34.93
C GLU A 623 -18.13 2.17 35.73
N LYS A 624 -17.71 2.76 36.86
CA LYS A 624 -18.61 3.56 37.69
C LYS A 624 -18.98 4.84 36.97
N TRP A 625 -17.97 5.50 36.41
CA TRP A 625 -18.17 6.71 35.62
C TRP A 625 -18.96 6.45 34.34
N LEU A 626 -18.73 5.31 33.68
CA LEU A 626 -19.49 4.93 32.49
C LEU A 626 -20.98 4.79 32.81
N LYS A 627 -21.34 4.13 33.92
CA LYS A 627 -22.74 4.00 34.36
C LYS A 627 -23.37 5.35 34.65
N GLU A 628 -22.64 6.24 35.32
CA GLU A 628 -23.11 7.59 35.61
C GLU A 628 -23.39 8.39 34.33
N VAL A 629 -22.44 8.39 33.39
CA VAL A 629 -22.57 9.08 32.11
C VAL A 629 -23.72 8.52 31.27
N VAL A 630 -23.89 7.19 31.23
CA VAL A 630 -24.99 6.52 30.52
C VAL A 630 -26.34 6.94 31.11
N TYR A 631 -26.44 7.02 32.44
CA TYR A 631 -27.64 7.49 33.13
C TYR A 631 -27.92 8.98 32.87
N VAL A 632 -26.92 9.85 32.99
CA VAL A 632 -27.07 11.30 32.77
C VAL A 632 -27.51 11.60 31.33
N CYS A 633 -27.00 10.86 30.35
CA CYS A 633 -27.38 11.01 28.94
C CYS A 633 -28.66 10.23 28.55
N ASN A 634 -29.36 9.61 29.50
CA ASN A 634 -30.56 8.80 29.27
C ASN A 634 -30.36 7.69 28.22
N LEU A 635 -29.16 7.10 28.17
CA LEU A 635 -28.80 5.99 27.27
C LEU A 635 -29.06 4.61 27.91
N ASP A 636 -29.38 4.59 29.20
CA ASP A 636 -29.80 3.41 29.95
C ASP A 636 -31.03 2.76 29.30
N VAL A 637 -32.03 3.56 28.93
CA VAL A 637 -33.23 3.08 28.23
C VAL A 637 -32.86 2.43 26.89
N ASP A 638 -32.03 3.08 26.07
CA ASP A 638 -31.60 2.50 24.78
C ASP A 638 -30.78 1.22 24.99
N SER A 639 -29.93 1.17 26.02
CA SER A 639 -29.12 -0.01 26.33
C SER A 639 -29.97 -1.23 26.68
N THR A 640 -31.17 -1.05 27.23
CA THR A 640 -32.11 -2.15 27.51
C THR A 640 -32.88 -2.61 26.27
N ILE A 641 -33.03 -1.74 25.27
CA ILE A 641 -33.75 -2.02 24.02
C ILE A 641 -32.84 -2.73 23.01
N LEU A 642 -31.55 -2.38 22.98
CA LEU A 642 -30.57 -2.96 22.07
C LEU A 642 -30.22 -4.40 22.46
N SER A 643 -30.14 -5.30 21.46
CA SER A 643 -29.93 -6.75 21.65
C SER A 643 -28.64 -7.11 22.39
N LEU A 644 -27.59 -6.29 22.24
CA LEU A 644 -26.28 -6.47 22.90
C LEU A 644 -25.97 -5.31 23.86
N GLY A 645 -26.96 -4.47 24.18
CA GLY A 645 -26.78 -3.28 25.02
C GLY A 645 -25.62 -2.39 24.56
N LEU A 646 -24.67 -2.11 25.46
CA LEU A 646 -23.49 -1.27 25.17
C LEU A 646 -22.48 -1.93 24.21
N ASP A 647 -22.57 -3.23 23.96
CA ASP A 647 -21.67 -3.94 23.04
C ASP A 647 -22.23 -3.99 21.60
N THR A 648 -23.39 -3.35 21.36
CA THR A 648 -23.96 -3.20 20.03
C THR A 648 -23.06 -2.36 19.13
N VAL A 649 -22.81 -2.83 17.90
CA VAL A 649 -21.95 -2.16 16.91
C VAL A 649 -22.72 -1.06 16.19
N ALA A 650 -22.23 0.17 16.24
CA ALA A 650 -22.90 1.35 15.67
C ALA A 650 -23.11 1.28 14.14
N GLY A 651 -22.21 0.59 13.43
CA GLY A 651 -22.10 0.60 11.97
C GLY A 651 -21.45 1.88 11.41
N SER A 652 -21.27 1.95 10.09
CA SER A 652 -20.66 3.11 9.42
C SER A 652 -21.44 4.39 9.71
N SER A 653 -20.81 5.38 10.34
CA SER A 653 -21.41 6.65 10.76
C SER A 653 -22.66 6.51 11.65
N GLY A 654 -22.76 5.41 12.41
CA GLY A 654 -23.88 5.17 13.33
C GLY A 654 -25.21 4.84 12.64
N ALA A 655 -25.18 4.18 11.48
CA ALA A 655 -26.37 3.85 10.68
C ALA A 655 -27.43 3.04 11.44
N GLN A 656 -27.07 2.32 12.51
CA GLN A 656 -28.02 1.57 13.33
C GLN A 656 -28.81 2.46 14.32
N PHE A 657 -28.39 3.70 14.56
CA PHE A 657 -28.96 4.57 15.58
C PHE A 657 -29.83 5.69 15.01
N SER A 658 -30.88 6.07 15.74
CA SER A 658 -31.70 7.24 15.39
C SER A 658 -30.91 8.55 15.55
N GLY A 659 -31.40 9.66 14.99
CA GLY A 659 -30.76 10.98 15.14
C GLY A 659 -30.52 11.36 16.62
N GLY A 660 -31.57 11.27 17.44
CA GLY A 660 -31.49 11.56 18.86
C GLY A 660 -30.59 10.59 19.65
N GLN A 661 -30.54 9.31 19.28
CA GLN A 661 -29.57 8.36 19.86
C GLN A 661 -28.14 8.77 19.55
N ARG A 662 -27.82 9.08 18.28
CA ARG A 662 -26.47 9.53 17.89
C ARG A 662 -26.04 10.78 18.66
N GLN A 663 -26.97 11.71 18.89
CA GLN A 663 -26.69 12.92 19.67
C GLN A 663 -26.34 12.59 21.13
N ARG A 664 -27.12 11.71 21.77
CA ARG A 664 -26.88 11.27 23.15
C ARG A 664 -25.57 10.52 23.30
N VAL A 665 -25.18 9.70 22.32
CA VAL A 665 -23.88 9.02 22.32
C VAL A 665 -22.72 10.00 22.21
N ALA A 666 -22.82 11.00 21.34
CA ALA A 666 -21.79 12.05 21.24
C ALA A 666 -21.69 12.88 22.52
N LEU A 667 -22.84 13.20 23.14
CA LEU A 667 -22.87 13.88 24.44
C LEU A 667 -22.22 13.05 25.54
N ALA A 668 -22.53 11.75 25.60
CA ALA A 668 -21.92 10.83 26.54
C ALA A 668 -20.40 10.75 26.34
N ARG A 669 -19.92 10.70 25.09
CA ARG A 669 -18.48 10.75 24.79
C ARG A 669 -17.82 12.03 25.28
N ALA A 670 -18.45 13.18 25.03
CA ALA A 670 -17.94 14.47 25.48
C ALA A 670 -17.85 14.55 27.01
N LEU A 671 -18.86 14.04 27.72
CA LEU A 671 -18.91 14.03 29.18
C LEU A 671 -17.93 13.02 29.79
N TYR A 672 -17.83 11.83 29.20
CA TYR A 672 -16.95 10.77 29.71
C TYR A 672 -15.49 11.21 29.78
N ALA A 673 -15.06 12.06 28.84
CA ALA A 673 -13.72 12.63 28.80
C ALA A 673 -13.39 13.56 30.00
N ARG A 674 -14.35 13.92 30.87
CA ARG A 674 -14.18 14.86 32.00
C ARG A 674 -13.51 16.19 31.57
N PRO A 675 -14.13 16.93 30.63
CA PRO A 675 -13.60 18.21 30.18
C PRO A 675 -13.77 19.28 31.27
N SER A 676 -12.92 20.31 31.29
CA SER A 676 -13.17 21.51 32.08
C SER A 676 -13.95 22.57 31.30
N LEU A 677 -14.00 22.47 29.96
CA LEU A 677 -14.89 23.25 29.09
C LEU A 677 -15.73 22.32 28.20
N LEU A 678 -17.06 22.38 28.35
CA LEU A 678 -18.02 21.62 27.55
C LEU A 678 -18.72 22.55 26.55
N VAL A 679 -18.55 22.29 25.26
CA VAL A 679 -19.14 23.07 24.17
C VAL A 679 -20.23 22.26 23.47
N LEU A 680 -21.47 22.75 23.48
CA LEU A 680 -22.67 22.05 23.00
C LEU A 680 -23.33 22.85 21.87
N ASP A 681 -23.36 22.28 20.66
CA ASP A 681 -23.91 22.92 19.47
C ASP A 681 -25.31 22.37 19.13
N ASP A 682 -26.35 23.03 19.64
CA ASP A 682 -27.77 22.72 19.41
C ASP A 682 -28.17 21.26 19.64
N ILE A 683 -27.57 20.63 20.66
CA ILE A 683 -27.73 19.20 20.95
C ILE A 683 -29.18 18.78 21.28
N PHE A 684 -29.96 19.70 21.81
CA PHE A 684 -31.31 19.42 22.29
C PHE A 684 -32.36 19.50 21.17
N GLY A 685 -32.02 20.03 20.00
CA GLY A 685 -32.97 20.22 18.90
C GLY A 685 -33.43 18.91 18.23
N ALA A 686 -32.60 17.86 18.29
CA ALA A 686 -32.91 16.54 17.72
C ALA A 686 -33.54 15.55 18.72
N LEU A 687 -33.74 15.97 19.97
CA LEU A 687 -34.27 15.15 21.06
C LEU A 687 -35.74 15.45 21.31
N ASP A 688 -36.51 14.43 21.73
CA ASP A 688 -37.87 14.63 22.20
C ASP A 688 -37.89 15.48 23.49
N ALA A 689 -39.01 16.17 23.74
CA ALA A 689 -39.10 17.14 24.83
C ALA A 689 -38.86 16.51 26.22
N VAL A 690 -39.26 15.25 26.42
CA VAL A 690 -39.13 14.54 27.71
C VAL A 690 -37.67 14.17 27.96
N THR A 691 -37.02 13.52 26.99
CA THR A 691 -35.60 13.16 27.06
C THR A 691 -34.72 14.39 27.16
N SER A 692 -35.01 15.42 26.36
CA SER A 692 -34.29 16.70 26.38
C SER A 692 -34.33 17.35 27.76
N ARG A 693 -35.50 17.38 28.40
CA ARG A 693 -35.67 17.91 29.76
C ARG A 693 -34.91 17.08 30.80
N SER A 694 -35.01 15.76 30.73
CA SER A 694 -34.33 14.86 31.67
C SER A 694 -32.81 15.02 31.59
N ILE A 695 -32.24 15.06 30.38
CA ILE A 695 -30.81 15.27 30.17
C ILE A 695 -30.40 16.67 30.64
N PHE A 696 -31.19 17.71 30.33
CA PHE A 696 -30.88 19.07 30.76
C PHE A 696 -30.85 19.18 32.29
N GLU A 697 -31.84 18.64 32.99
CA GLU A 697 -31.90 18.68 34.46
C GLU A 697 -30.73 17.92 35.11
N ARG A 698 -30.39 16.73 34.58
CA ARG A 698 -29.26 15.91 35.06
C ARG A 698 -27.89 16.52 34.76
N LEU A 699 -27.71 17.11 33.57
CA LEU A 699 -26.41 17.57 33.07
C LEU A 699 -26.13 19.05 33.32
N LEU A 700 -27.11 19.94 33.13
CA LEU A 700 -26.93 21.40 33.10
C LEU A 700 -27.78 22.16 34.14
N GLY A 701 -28.72 21.49 34.81
CA GLY A 701 -29.56 22.06 35.87
C GLY A 701 -28.79 22.59 37.09
N ARG A 702 -29.51 23.13 38.07
CA ARG A 702 -28.92 23.77 39.26
C ARG A 702 -28.18 22.79 40.19
N ALA A 703 -28.65 21.55 40.28
CA ALA A 703 -28.01 20.45 41.01
C ALA A 703 -27.36 19.42 40.05
N SER A 704 -26.81 19.92 38.94
CA SER A 704 -26.33 19.06 37.86
C SER A 704 -24.91 18.53 38.05
N LEU A 705 -24.61 17.47 37.30
CA LEU A 705 -23.28 16.88 37.22
C LEU A 705 -22.23 17.92 36.80
N ALA A 706 -22.52 18.75 35.78
CA ALA A 706 -21.54 19.73 35.28
C ALA A 706 -21.16 20.76 36.35
N ARG A 707 -22.13 21.29 37.09
CA ARG A 707 -21.87 22.24 38.21
C ARG A 707 -21.13 21.55 39.35
N SER A 708 -21.52 20.32 39.71
CA SER A 708 -20.86 19.56 40.79
C SER A 708 -19.38 19.24 40.50
N LEU A 709 -19.03 19.09 39.22
CA LEU A 709 -17.68 18.81 38.74
C LEU A 709 -16.90 20.07 38.34
N GLY A 710 -17.50 21.27 38.47
CA GLY A 710 -16.86 22.53 38.09
C GLY A 710 -16.59 22.66 36.58
N ILE A 711 -17.44 22.10 35.73
CA ILE A 711 -17.29 22.13 34.27
C ILE A 711 -17.95 23.42 33.72
N ALA A 712 -17.15 24.30 33.11
CA ALA A 712 -17.68 25.45 32.39
C ALA A 712 -18.41 24.96 31.12
N THR A 713 -19.62 25.45 30.85
CA THR A 713 -20.42 24.97 29.71
C THR A 713 -20.87 26.11 28.81
N ILE A 714 -20.68 25.95 27.49
CA ILE A 714 -21.23 26.81 26.45
C ILE A 714 -22.30 26.04 25.69
N LEU A 715 -23.54 26.51 25.72
CA LEU A 715 -24.68 25.91 25.02
C LEU A 715 -25.21 26.84 23.93
N VAL A 716 -25.07 26.44 22.68
CA VAL A 716 -25.85 27.02 21.58
C VAL A 716 -27.21 26.33 21.57
N THR A 717 -28.31 27.08 21.70
CA THR A 717 -29.66 26.54 21.53
C THR A 717 -30.66 27.60 21.12
N THR A 718 -31.68 27.19 20.39
CA THR A 718 -32.86 28.02 20.08
C THR A 718 -34.02 27.79 21.06
N ILE A 719 -33.89 26.82 21.98
CA ILE A 719 -34.95 26.42 22.91
C ILE A 719 -34.98 27.39 24.09
N VAL A 720 -35.99 28.26 24.11
CA VAL A 720 -36.16 29.34 25.11
C VAL A 720 -36.16 28.84 26.55
N LYS A 721 -36.71 27.64 26.83
CA LYS A 721 -36.77 27.07 28.18
C LYS A 721 -35.37 26.93 28.81
N TYR A 722 -34.38 26.55 28.00
CA TYR A 722 -33.00 26.34 28.48
C TYR A 722 -32.21 27.64 28.55
N LEU A 723 -32.58 28.66 27.76
CA LEU A 723 -31.96 29.99 27.84
C LEU A 723 -32.23 30.70 29.17
N LYS A 724 -33.34 30.38 29.85
CA LYS A 724 -33.71 30.97 31.15
C LYS A 724 -32.83 30.51 32.32
N GLU A 725 -32.25 29.32 32.22
CA GLU A 725 -31.38 28.74 33.26
C GLU A 725 -29.90 29.05 33.02
N ALA A 726 -29.57 29.79 31.96
CA ALA A 726 -28.21 30.20 31.65
C ALA A 726 -27.78 31.38 32.54
N ASP A 727 -26.56 31.32 33.05
CA ASP A 727 -26.00 32.37 33.91
C ASP A 727 -25.65 33.62 33.08
N ASN A 728 -25.26 33.43 31.81
CA ASN A 728 -24.98 34.49 30.85
C ASN A 728 -25.48 34.11 29.45
N LEU A 729 -26.19 35.01 28.78
CA LEU A 729 -26.77 34.81 27.46
C LEU A 729 -26.16 35.78 26.44
N ILE A 730 -25.81 35.27 25.26
CA ILE A 730 -25.31 36.04 24.12
C ILE A 730 -26.28 35.92 22.95
N VAL A 731 -26.65 37.07 22.37
CA VAL A 731 -27.57 37.15 21.23
C VAL A 731 -26.81 37.58 19.97
N LEU A 732 -26.88 36.76 18.92
CA LEU A 732 -26.30 37.06 17.61
C LEU A 732 -27.36 37.55 16.61
N SER A 733 -27.01 38.58 15.85
CA SER A 733 -27.81 39.11 14.74
C SER A 733 -27.74 38.21 13.51
N LYS A 734 -28.65 38.42 12.54
CA LYS A 734 -28.58 37.76 11.21
C LYS A 734 -27.26 38.03 10.47
N GLY A 735 -26.57 39.13 10.77
CA GLY A 735 -25.28 39.49 10.19
C GLY A 735 -24.05 38.90 10.90
N GLY A 736 -24.25 38.10 11.95
CA GLY A 736 -23.14 37.52 12.73
C GLY A 736 -22.50 38.50 13.72
N HIS A 737 -23.23 39.56 14.09
CA HIS A 737 -22.78 40.52 15.10
C HIS A 737 -23.43 40.23 16.45
N MET A 738 -22.73 40.48 17.55
CA MET A 738 -23.31 40.40 18.88
C MET A 738 -24.25 41.60 19.11
N GLU A 739 -25.53 41.33 19.37
CA GLU A 739 -26.54 42.35 19.68
C GLU A 739 -26.64 42.65 21.17
N GLY A 740 -26.29 41.69 22.02
CA GLY A 740 -26.34 41.85 23.47
C GLY A 740 -25.78 40.66 24.22
N GLN A 741 -25.30 40.93 25.43
CA GLN A 741 -24.81 39.98 26.42
C GLN A 741 -25.39 40.35 27.79
N GLY A 742 -25.77 39.36 28.60
CA GLY A 742 -26.25 39.56 29.97
C GLY A 742 -27.19 38.46 30.44
N SER A 743 -27.86 38.68 31.57
CA SER A 743 -28.88 37.74 32.07
C SER A 743 -30.13 37.74 31.17
N PHE A 744 -30.89 36.63 31.20
CA PHE A 744 -32.11 36.51 30.39
C PHE A 744 -33.11 37.65 30.71
N GLU A 745 -33.27 38.00 31.98
CA GLU A 745 -34.20 39.05 32.43
C GLU A 745 -33.82 40.46 31.93
N GLU A 746 -32.52 40.74 31.84
CA GLU A 746 -32.02 42.00 31.28
C GLU A 746 -32.22 42.08 29.77
N LEU A 747 -31.95 40.99 29.05
CA LEU A 747 -32.05 40.95 27.60
C LEU A 747 -33.49 40.92 27.10
N VAL A 748 -34.43 40.37 27.87
CA VAL A 748 -35.88 40.50 27.59
C VAL A 748 -36.31 41.97 27.56
N LYS A 749 -35.70 42.85 28.36
CA LYS A 749 -36.06 44.29 28.34
C LYS A 749 -35.40 45.05 27.19
N LYS A 750 -34.20 44.62 26.77
CA LYS A 750 -33.34 45.35 25.83
C LYS A 750 -33.40 44.87 24.38
N ASN A 751 -33.74 43.61 24.11
CA ASN A 751 -33.63 43.01 22.77
C ASN A 751 -34.99 42.49 22.26
N GLN A 752 -35.44 43.03 21.11
CA GLN A 752 -36.69 42.66 20.44
C GLN A 752 -36.77 41.18 20.03
N TYR A 753 -35.64 40.54 19.69
CA TYR A 753 -35.60 39.12 19.32
C TYR A 753 -35.98 38.25 20.52
N ILE A 754 -35.41 38.51 21.70
CA ILE A 754 -35.72 37.76 22.93
C ILE A 754 -37.15 38.04 23.42
N GLN A 755 -37.65 39.26 23.24
CA GLN A 755 -39.06 39.61 23.51
C GLN A 755 -40.02 38.78 22.66
N SER A 756 -39.75 38.69 21.34
CA SER A 756 -40.58 37.90 20.42
C SER A 756 -40.60 36.41 20.80
N LEU A 757 -39.45 35.85 21.19
CA LEU A 757 -39.34 34.47 21.66
C LEU A 757 -40.09 34.21 22.98
N SER A 758 -40.21 35.23 23.83
CA SER A 758 -40.90 35.15 25.12
C SER A 758 -42.43 35.23 24.98
N CYS A 759 -42.92 36.04 24.03
CA CYS A 759 -44.36 36.21 23.78
C CYS A 759 -44.99 35.08 22.93
N SER A 760 -44.18 34.29 22.21
CA SER A 760 -44.67 33.30 21.23
C SER A 760 -45.28 32.01 21.82
N ARG A 761 -45.62 31.92 23.12
CA ARG A 761 -46.22 30.68 23.68
C ARG A 761 -47.10 30.89 24.92
N GLY A 762 -48.40 31.12 24.65
CA GLY A 762 -49.53 30.70 25.50
C GLY A 762 -49.88 29.21 25.31
N PRO A 763 -50.98 28.69 25.88
CA PRO A 763 -51.07 27.36 26.50
C PRO A 763 -51.29 26.18 25.52
N GLU A 764 -50.23 25.59 24.96
CA GLU A 764 -50.34 24.36 24.13
C GLU A 764 -49.69 23.10 24.77
N ASN A 765 -49.05 23.22 25.94
CA ASN A 765 -48.30 22.10 26.53
C ASN A 765 -49.14 21.16 27.43
N ARG A 766 -50.43 21.42 27.67
CA ARG A 766 -51.24 20.54 28.55
C ARG A 766 -51.87 19.35 27.82
N GLU A 767 -52.09 19.42 26.51
CA GLU A 767 -52.71 18.33 25.75
C GLU A 767 -51.69 17.33 25.16
N ALA A 768 -50.44 17.76 24.94
CA ALA A 768 -49.36 16.91 24.42
C ALA A 768 -48.76 15.94 25.47
N GLU A 769 -48.89 16.25 26.77
CA GLU A 769 -48.36 15.39 27.86
C GLU A 769 -49.27 14.18 28.15
N GLU A 770 -50.55 14.20 27.79
CA GLU A 770 -51.45 13.04 27.94
C GLU A 770 -51.43 12.10 26.71
N GLN A 771 -51.23 12.63 25.50
CA GLN A 771 -51.19 11.82 24.27
C GLN A 771 -49.86 11.06 24.09
N SER A 772 -48.75 11.52 24.70
CA SER A 772 -47.45 10.83 24.66
C SER A 772 -47.43 9.52 25.49
N LYS A 773 -48.25 9.43 26.54
CA LYS A 773 -48.31 8.22 27.39
C LYS A 773 -49.09 7.07 26.76
N GLN A 774 -50.02 7.35 25.82
CA GLN A 774 -50.75 6.31 25.09
C GLN A 774 -50.00 5.80 23.85
N SER A 775 -49.23 6.65 23.18
CA SER A 775 -48.47 6.29 21.96
C SER A 775 -47.25 5.39 22.27
N ASP A 776 -46.62 5.54 23.44
CA ASP A 776 -45.54 4.66 23.90
C ASP A 776 -45.97 3.20 24.16
N SER A 777 -47.26 2.96 24.41
CA SER A 777 -47.78 1.61 24.63
C SER A 777 -47.98 0.81 23.32
N GLN A 778 -48.31 1.49 22.22
CA GLN A 778 -48.51 0.88 20.90
C GLN A 778 -47.19 0.68 20.11
N LEU A 779 -46.19 1.53 20.34
CA LEU A 779 -44.84 1.38 19.79
C LEU A 779 -44.13 0.13 20.35
N ARG A 780 -44.36 -0.24 21.62
CA ARG A 780 -43.78 -1.43 22.25
C ARG A 780 -44.26 -2.75 21.62
N GLN A 781 -45.53 -2.85 21.23
CA GLN A 781 -46.07 -4.05 20.57
C GLN A 781 -45.60 -4.23 19.12
N THR A 782 -45.32 -3.12 18.42
CA THR A 782 -44.81 -3.17 17.03
C THR A 782 -43.32 -3.51 16.98
N GLN A 783 -42.57 -3.24 18.05
CA GLN A 783 -41.14 -3.54 18.16
C GLN A 783 -40.85 -4.99 18.57
N GLU A 784 -41.72 -5.64 19.35
CA GLU A 784 -41.60 -7.06 19.69
C GLU A 784 -41.79 -7.99 18.47
N ALA A 785 -42.61 -7.60 17.49
CA ALA A 785 -42.77 -8.33 16.24
C ALA A 785 -41.52 -8.26 15.32
N LYS A 786 -40.72 -7.19 15.40
CA LYS A 786 -39.43 -7.07 14.70
C LYS A 786 -38.29 -7.85 15.38
N LYS A 787 -38.43 -8.13 16.67
CA LYS A 787 -37.44 -8.85 17.50
C LYS A 787 -37.28 -10.31 17.07
N LYS A 788 -38.37 -10.98 16.66
CA LYS A 788 -38.33 -12.39 16.19
C LYS A 788 -37.83 -12.59 14.76
N THR A 789 -37.92 -11.57 13.89
CA THR A 789 -37.55 -11.70 12.47
C THR A 789 -36.11 -11.25 12.17
N GLY A 790 -35.51 -10.44 13.06
CA GLY A 790 -34.11 -10.01 12.97
C GLY A 790 -33.11 -11.03 13.54
N GLU A 791 -33.50 -11.76 14.59
CA GLU A 791 -32.63 -12.71 15.31
C GLU A 791 -32.14 -13.89 14.44
N THR A 792 -32.91 -14.29 13.42
CA THR A 792 -32.51 -15.37 12.49
C THR A 792 -31.56 -14.87 11.40
N ARG A 793 -31.65 -13.59 11.01
CA ARG A 793 -30.94 -13.07 9.82
C ARG A 793 -29.53 -12.53 10.10
N GLU A 794 -29.29 -12.01 11.31
CA GLU A 794 -27.99 -11.44 11.70
C GLU A 794 -26.98 -12.52 12.12
N LYS A 795 -27.43 -13.64 12.71
CA LYS A 795 -26.56 -14.79 13.02
C LYS A 795 -26.14 -15.54 11.75
N GLU A 796 -26.97 -15.58 10.72
CA GLU A 796 -26.60 -16.19 9.43
C GLU A 796 -25.65 -15.31 8.59
N THR A 797 -25.74 -13.99 8.68
CA THR A 797 -24.92 -13.08 7.83
C THR A 797 -23.48 -12.92 8.32
N VAL A 798 -23.21 -13.03 9.62
CA VAL A 798 -21.84 -12.95 10.17
C VAL A 798 -21.10 -14.28 10.06
N LEU A 799 -21.81 -15.41 10.09
CA LEU A 799 -21.22 -16.75 9.94
C LEU A 799 -20.97 -17.18 8.48
N ASN A 800 -21.72 -16.64 7.49
CA ASN A 800 -21.65 -17.08 6.09
C ASN A 800 -20.65 -16.32 5.19
N ILE A 801 -19.71 -15.54 5.74
CA ILE A 801 -18.56 -15.03 4.95
C ILE A 801 -17.43 -16.09 4.91
N SER A 802 -17.70 -17.32 5.33
CA SER A 802 -16.81 -18.46 5.09
C SER A 802 -16.88 -18.86 3.61
N ARG A 803 -15.82 -18.52 2.87
CA ARG A 803 -15.35 -19.15 1.63
C ARG A 803 -16.39 -20.06 0.98
N GLY A 804 -17.11 -19.52 -0.01
CA GLY A 804 -17.51 -20.37 -1.12
C GLY A 804 -16.24 -20.93 -1.71
N ASP A 805 -16.05 -22.25 -1.63
CA ASP A 805 -15.10 -22.95 -2.49
C ASP A 805 -15.31 -22.47 -3.93
N GLY A 806 -14.26 -22.50 -4.74
CA GLY A 806 -14.31 -22.09 -6.15
C GLY A 806 -15.35 -22.91 -6.92
N ASP A 807 -16.58 -22.47 -6.81
CA ASP A 807 -17.76 -23.15 -7.29
C ASP A 807 -17.70 -23.03 -8.80
N VAL A 808 -17.67 -24.13 -9.52
CA VAL A 808 -17.68 -24.12 -11.00
C VAL A 808 -18.87 -23.29 -11.51
N SER A 809 -19.93 -23.18 -10.70
CA SER A 809 -21.08 -22.29 -10.90
C SER A 809 -20.73 -20.81 -11.10
N LEU A 810 -19.67 -20.31 -10.46
CA LEU A 810 -19.17 -18.94 -10.62
C LEU A 810 -18.52 -18.73 -11.99
N TYR A 811 -17.73 -19.72 -12.45
CA TYR A 811 -17.19 -19.71 -13.81
C TYR A 811 -18.30 -19.83 -14.85
N THR A 812 -19.29 -20.69 -14.62
CA THR A 812 -20.49 -20.80 -15.46
C THR A 812 -21.28 -19.48 -15.48
N TYR A 813 -21.41 -18.78 -14.36
CA TYR A 813 -22.04 -17.46 -14.29
C TYR A 813 -21.28 -16.42 -15.14
N TYR A 814 -19.94 -16.38 -15.03
CA TYR A 814 -19.14 -15.48 -15.88
C TYR A 814 -19.24 -15.83 -17.36
N ILE A 815 -19.20 -17.12 -17.72
CA ILE A 815 -19.34 -17.57 -19.10
C ILE A 815 -20.74 -17.24 -19.64
N ASN A 816 -21.80 -17.43 -18.84
CA ASN A 816 -23.17 -17.06 -19.22
C ASN A 816 -23.39 -15.54 -19.32
N SER A 817 -22.54 -14.75 -18.67
CA SER A 817 -22.56 -13.28 -18.81
C SER A 817 -21.96 -12.81 -20.15
N PHE A 818 -21.23 -13.69 -20.85
CA PHE A 818 -20.82 -13.48 -22.24
C PHE A 818 -21.80 -14.18 -23.18
N ASP A 819 -22.12 -13.54 -24.30
CA ASP A 819 -22.75 -14.28 -25.40
C ASP A 819 -21.81 -15.41 -25.82
N TRP A 820 -22.31 -16.66 -25.90
CA TRP A 820 -21.49 -17.85 -26.19
C TRP A 820 -20.67 -17.71 -27.48
N TRP A 821 -21.22 -16.97 -28.45
CA TRP A 821 -20.53 -16.61 -29.70
C TRP A 821 -19.31 -15.70 -29.49
N VAL A 822 -19.41 -14.69 -28.61
CA VAL A 822 -18.30 -13.79 -28.28
C VAL A 822 -17.21 -14.54 -27.54
N PHE A 823 -17.59 -15.42 -26.61
CA PHE A 823 -16.66 -16.29 -25.92
C PHE A 823 -15.92 -17.24 -26.88
N GLY A 824 -16.66 -17.93 -27.76
CA GLY A 824 -16.10 -18.81 -28.78
C GLY A 824 -15.14 -18.10 -29.73
N LEU A 825 -15.49 -16.89 -30.20
CA LEU A 825 -14.63 -16.09 -31.07
C LEU A 825 -13.35 -15.63 -30.34
N THR A 826 -13.46 -15.28 -29.07
CA THR A 826 -12.32 -14.88 -28.24
C THR A 826 -11.34 -16.05 -28.03
N LEU A 827 -11.87 -17.24 -27.77
CA LEU A 827 -11.07 -18.46 -27.63
C LEU A 827 -10.40 -18.86 -28.95
N LEU A 828 -11.10 -18.70 -30.07
CA LEU A 828 -10.53 -18.90 -31.41
C LEU A 828 -9.35 -17.95 -31.66
N PHE A 829 -9.52 -16.63 -31.43
CA PHE A 829 -8.42 -15.68 -31.63
C PHE A 829 -7.23 -15.93 -30.69
N ALA A 830 -7.49 -16.35 -29.45
CA ALA A 830 -6.44 -16.74 -28.52
C ALA A 830 -5.67 -17.98 -29.03
N ALA A 831 -6.38 -19.01 -29.50
CA ALA A 831 -5.77 -20.22 -30.06
C ALA A 831 -4.95 -19.90 -31.32
N VAL A 832 -5.49 -19.08 -32.22
CA VAL A 832 -4.77 -18.62 -33.44
C VAL A 832 -3.52 -17.84 -33.05
N TYR A 833 -3.61 -16.92 -32.08
CA TYR A 833 -2.45 -16.15 -31.61
C TYR A 833 -1.34 -17.05 -31.04
N VAL A 834 -1.69 -18.00 -30.16
CA VAL A 834 -0.72 -18.94 -29.56
C VAL A 834 -0.09 -19.80 -30.65
N PHE A 835 -0.89 -20.34 -31.57
CA PHE A 835 -0.40 -21.09 -32.71
C PHE A 835 0.59 -20.26 -33.55
N CYS A 836 0.22 -19.03 -33.93
CA CYS A 836 1.04 -18.17 -34.77
C CYS A 836 2.32 -17.67 -34.08
N ILE A 837 2.45 -17.75 -32.76
CA ILE A 837 3.71 -17.45 -32.03
C ILE A 837 4.67 -18.64 -32.04
N VAL A 838 4.15 -19.86 -31.90
CA VAL A 838 4.98 -21.07 -31.76
C VAL A 838 5.35 -21.64 -33.13
N PHE A 839 4.39 -21.67 -34.06
CA PHE A 839 4.55 -22.31 -35.37
C PHE A 839 5.69 -21.74 -36.24
N PRO A 840 6.03 -20.43 -36.22
CA PRO A 840 7.19 -19.91 -36.95
C PRO A 840 8.50 -20.62 -36.60
N GLN A 841 8.68 -21.10 -35.36
CA GLN A 841 9.88 -21.85 -34.97
C GLN A 841 9.98 -23.19 -35.70
N VAL A 842 8.85 -23.85 -35.95
CA VAL A 842 8.77 -25.10 -36.71
C VAL A 842 9.05 -24.85 -38.19
N ILE A 843 8.48 -23.78 -38.76
CA ILE A 843 8.76 -23.35 -40.14
C ILE A 843 10.26 -23.08 -40.32
N LEU A 844 10.89 -22.40 -39.36
CA LEU A 844 12.32 -22.12 -39.38
C LEU A 844 13.15 -23.41 -39.36
N SER A 845 12.77 -24.38 -38.52
CA SER A 845 13.42 -25.69 -38.48
C SER A 845 13.30 -26.45 -39.81
N TRP A 846 12.12 -26.43 -40.44
CA TRP A 846 11.92 -27.08 -41.74
C TRP A 846 12.69 -26.37 -42.84
N TRP A 847 12.76 -25.05 -42.81
CA TRP A 847 13.51 -24.27 -43.78
C TRP A 847 15.00 -24.61 -43.72
N CYS A 848 15.60 -24.59 -42.54
CA CYS A 848 17.01 -24.96 -42.35
C CYS A 848 17.32 -26.43 -42.71
N GLY A 849 16.32 -27.32 -42.74
CA GLY A 849 16.48 -28.73 -43.14
C GLY A 849 16.13 -29.03 -44.61
N SER A 850 15.69 -28.04 -45.39
CA SER A 850 15.18 -28.25 -46.76
C SER A 850 16.27 -28.15 -47.85
N VAL A 851 16.17 -29.00 -48.88
CA VAL A 851 17.01 -28.96 -50.09
C VAL A 851 16.08 -28.85 -51.32
N PRO A 852 16.23 -27.85 -52.22
CA PRO A 852 17.26 -26.83 -52.26
C PRO A 852 17.05 -25.71 -51.22
N PRO A 853 18.14 -25.12 -50.68
CA PRO A 853 18.09 -24.13 -49.61
C PRO A 853 17.35 -22.82 -49.99
N LYS A 854 17.22 -22.51 -51.28
CA LYS A 854 16.69 -21.23 -51.80
C LYS A 854 15.17 -21.20 -51.92
N ASN A 855 14.43 -21.73 -50.94
CA ASN A 855 12.97 -21.78 -51.01
C ASN A 855 12.30 -20.59 -50.29
N TYR A 856 11.99 -19.53 -51.05
CA TYR A 856 11.36 -18.30 -50.54
C TYR A 856 9.93 -18.51 -49.98
N LEU A 857 9.29 -19.65 -50.27
CA LEU A 857 7.97 -19.98 -49.70
C LEU A 857 8.03 -20.09 -48.17
N TYR A 858 9.10 -20.66 -47.62
CA TYR A 858 9.25 -20.75 -46.16
C TYR A 858 9.41 -19.37 -45.53
N LEU A 859 10.16 -18.48 -46.16
CA LEU A 859 10.33 -17.11 -45.68
C LEU A 859 9.00 -16.32 -45.70
N GLY A 860 8.27 -16.41 -46.81
CA GLY A 860 6.94 -15.79 -46.93
C GLY A 860 5.95 -16.35 -45.91
N SER A 861 5.97 -17.66 -45.65
CA SER A 861 5.13 -18.30 -44.63
C SER A 861 5.48 -17.86 -43.21
N TYR A 862 6.78 -17.69 -42.89
CA TYR A 862 7.22 -17.22 -41.58
C TYR A 862 6.72 -15.80 -41.29
N VAL A 863 6.92 -14.88 -42.25
CA VAL A 863 6.45 -13.48 -42.11
C VAL A 863 4.93 -13.42 -42.09
N GLY A 864 4.25 -14.18 -42.97
CA GLY A 864 2.79 -14.23 -43.04
C GLY A 864 2.14 -14.70 -41.74
N VAL A 865 2.61 -15.81 -41.17
CA VAL A 865 2.12 -16.33 -39.87
C VAL A 865 2.37 -15.32 -38.75
N SER A 866 3.53 -14.66 -38.75
CA SER A 866 3.87 -13.62 -37.77
C SER A 866 2.97 -12.38 -37.89
N SER A 867 2.59 -11.98 -39.11
CA SER A 867 1.63 -10.89 -39.33
C SER A 867 0.21 -11.24 -38.89
N ILE A 868 -0.22 -12.49 -39.11
CA ILE A 868 -1.53 -12.98 -38.64
C ILE A 868 -1.61 -12.93 -37.11
N ALA A 869 -0.51 -13.23 -36.40
CA ALA A 869 -0.47 -13.14 -34.94
C ALA A 869 -0.82 -11.73 -34.41
N ILE A 870 -0.42 -10.66 -35.12
CA ILE A 870 -0.71 -9.28 -34.72
C ILE A 870 -2.18 -8.92 -34.93
N ILE A 871 -2.77 -9.41 -36.02
CA ILE A 871 -4.20 -9.23 -36.27
C ILE A 871 -4.99 -10.01 -35.21
N ALA A 872 -4.56 -11.24 -34.90
CA ALA A 872 -5.19 -12.08 -33.89
C ALA A 872 -5.11 -11.48 -32.47
N ILE A 873 -3.98 -10.90 -32.07
CA ILE A 873 -3.87 -10.23 -30.76
C ILE A 873 -4.70 -8.93 -30.71
N GLY A 874 -4.72 -8.15 -31.80
CA GLY A 874 -5.54 -6.96 -31.89
C GLY A 874 -7.04 -7.28 -31.83
N ALA A 875 -7.46 -8.35 -32.50
CA ALA A 875 -8.83 -8.85 -32.43
C ALA A 875 -9.15 -9.44 -31.04
N TYR A 876 -8.26 -10.25 -30.46
CA TYR A 876 -8.44 -10.80 -29.11
C TYR A 876 -8.61 -9.70 -28.05
N ILE A 877 -7.70 -8.72 -28.02
CA ILE A 877 -7.73 -7.62 -27.03
C ILE A 877 -8.83 -6.61 -27.37
N GLY A 878 -9.15 -6.38 -28.65
CA GLY A 878 -10.10 -5.36 -29.09
C GLY A 878 -11.55 -5.81 -29.15
N TYR A 879 -11.82 -7.09 -29.44
CA TYR A 879 -13.16 -7.62 -29.59
C TYR A 879 -13.86 -7.77 -28.23
N VAL A 880 -13.16 -8.26 -27.20
CA VAL A 880 -13.73 -8.44 -25.85
C VAL A 880 -14.24 -7.12 -25.25
N PRO A 881 -13.50 -5.99 -25.23
CA PRO A 881 -13.95 -4.77 -24.58
C PRO A 881 -14.94 -3.94 -25.40
N SER A 882 -15.04 -4.19 -26.71
CA SER A 882 -15.92 -3.48 -27.64
C SER A 882 -17.28 -4.17 -27.84
N THR A 883 -17.34 -5.49 -27.66
CA THR A 883 -18.59 -6.28 -27.72
C THR A 883 -19.18 -6.56 -26.34
N ALA A 884 -18.36 -6.65 -25.29
CA ALA A 884 -18.86 -6.73 -23.90
C ALA A 884 -19.52 -5.42 -23.40
N THR A 885 -19.73 -4.44 -24.28
CA THR A 885 -20.73 -3.39 -24.04
C THR A 885 -22.15 -3.95 -24.23
N PHE A 886 -22.58 -4.71 -23.21
CA PHE A 886 -23.96 -4.90 -22.74
C PHE A 886 -25.04 -5.43 -23.71
N SER A 887 -25.40 -6.70 -23.49
CA SER A 887 -26.79 -7.15 -23.34
C SER A 887 -27.06 -7.40 -21.84
N ILE A 888 -27.53 -6.38 -21.11
CA ILE A 888 -28.28 -6.55 -19.84
C ILE A 888 -29.52 -5.68 -19.91
#